data_AF-A0AAP0LYH7-F1
#
_entry.id   AF-A0AAP0LYH7-F1
#
_cell.length_a   1.000
_cell.length_b   1.000
_cell.length_c   1.000
_cell.angle_alpha   90.00
_cell.angle_beta   90.00
_cell.angle_gamma   90.00
#
_symmetry.space_group_name_H-M   'P 1'
#
loop_
_entity.id
_entity.type
_entity.pdbx_description
1 polymer ?
#
loop_
_entity_poly.entity_id
_entity_poly.type
_entity_poly.pdbx_seq_one_letter_code
_entity_poly.pdbx_strand_id
1 'polypeptide(L)'
;MECAGKGRGTRCIGPARRRCGRCGAVAYCSVSHQISHWSDHKGECERLEQQMKCVDVLNNFPFTFSEEATVQVCEKQETRCSFLSKRGIHGVGMWMCECSCGLSSSAASFERARSKDDGWDLPCILCPCYGPSSPISKDLCGWKDYYEWRSIPLHSPIALLLHWPLTIYYAAQVAGLRSFSSEIGRKLCIHYLGPEQELLQLPVFGELRALFPGVQVHMEIIGPEIPPNRDGEKIYLCSYAHCTDSDCICKSPSEELNQSVGTVRSSAVTLHLHKGFYHDCFRDIIKDSFPHLIIAPNAGIAAYSSWSSTIELIKEINVPAVFSDYCEEACHLAASCITTLTGRPLSVPGFVKVWCYPTACQRAIEYRGQRLNTRTHKKISFIWTAGLGFGQGFKVPFRVNDVLPVLPRQLSWPVLNNFHSAVDLLPYYVGSVTPNNGSIDWKGACFYGNEARLEFTEGDREPAGGILYLKTSDAHSWTCMDLYVFATPYRVTWDYYFSAREHTLKFDSWEEPAELEYVKQHGVSVFLMPSGMMGTLLSLIDILPLFSNSHWGQNANLAFLEKHMGATFEKRPQPWHATINPEDVHSGDFLAVSKIRGRWGGFETLEKWVTGAFAGHTAVCLKDKEGNLWVGESGHENEKGEEIIVVIPWDEWWELALKDDSNPQIALLPLHPDVRAKFNSTAAWEYARSMSGKPYGYHNMIFSWIDTMADNYPPPLDAHLVCVSLIRFTWTCSAIMGVVVSVMSMWTRVQPAYAANMWNEALNKRLGTEDLDLHGILDEIEKRGVSFDQLLTIPEQDEWVYSDGKSTTCVAFILEMYKEAGVFGPISNSIQVTEFTIRDAYMLKIFENNQTRLPSWCNNEEAKLPFCQILGEYRMELPQYNTIEPYANMNENCPSLPPSYERPQRC
;
A
#
# COMPACT_ATOMS: atom_id res chain seq x y z
N MET A 1 -16.95 14.18 -15.68
CA MET A 1 -17.16 13.02 -16.58
C MET A 1 -15.81 12.69 -17.22
N GLU A 2 -15.32 11.47 -17.01
CA GLU A 2 -14.11 10.97 -17.68
C GLU A 2 -14.43 10.39 -19.06
N CYS A 3 -13.41 10.21 -19.90
CA CYS A 3 -13.57 9.66 -21.24
C CYS A 3 -13.71 8.13 -21.21
N ALA A 4 -14.81 7.59 -21.72
CA ALA A 4 -15.03 6.14 -21.81
C ALA A 4 -14.03 5.41 -22.74
N GLY A 5 -13.31 6.13 -23.61
CA GLY A 5 -12.23 5.57 -24.44
C GLY A 5 -10.84 5.53 -23.80
N LYS A 6 -10.66 6.06 -22.57
CA LYS A 6 -9.36 6.12 -21.86
C LYS A 6 -8.69 4.74 -21.79
N GLY A 7 -7.41 4.64 -22.19
CA GLY A 7 -6.67 3.37 -22.21
C GLY A 7 -6.90 2.48 -23.45
N ARG A 8 -7.56 2.97 -24.52
CA ARG A 8 -7.68 2.26 -25.80
C ARG A 8 -6.80 2.87 -26.89
N GLY A 9 -5.51 2.58 -26.80
CA GLY A 9 -4.50 2.89 -27.82
C GLY A 9 -3.95 4.32 -27.77
N THR A 10 -4.81 5.34 -27.82
CA THR A 10 -4.38 6.75 -27.86
C THR A 10 -4.63 7.47 -26.54
N ARG A 11 -3.74 8.39 -26.15
CA ARG A 11 -3.87 9.21 -24.94
C ARG A 11 -5.09 10.14 -25.01
N CYS A 12 -5.70 10.44 -23.88
CA CYS A 12 -6.81 11.40 -23.81
C CYS A 12 -6.32 12.82 -24.13
N ILE A 13 -7.09 13.56 -24.92
CA ILE A 13 -6.74 14.91 -25.39
C ILE A 13 -7.38 16.04 -24.55
N GLY A 14 -8.09 15.72 -23.47
CA GLY A 14 -8.77 16.69 -22.62
C GLY A 14 -10.05 16.16 -21.96
N PRO A 15 -10.87 17.03 -21.36
CA PRO A 15 -12.11 16.63 -20.68
C PRO A 15 -13.14 16.04 -21.65
N ALA A 16 -13.90 15.05 -21.18
CA ALA A 16 -14.88 14.32 -22.00
C ALA A 16 -16.15 15.15 -22.25
N ARG A 17 -16.11 16.02 -23.26
CA ARG A 17 -17.20 16.94 -23.61
C ARG A 17 -18.18 16.37 -24.64
N ARG A 18 -17.80 15.33 -25.41
CA ARG A 18 -18.68 14.72 -26.42
C ARG A 18 -19.50 13.61 -25.80
N ARG A 19 -20.82 13.73 -25.75
CA ARG A 19 -21.73 12.66 -25.34
C ARG A 19 -22.15 11.80 -26.52
N CYS A 20 -22.51 10.55 -26.29
CA CYS A 20 -23.14 9.74 -27.32
C CYS A 20 -24.47 10.38 -27.74
N GLY A 21 -24.67 10.55 -29.05
CA GLY A 21 -25.88 11.19 -29.59
C GLY A 21 -27.17 10.38 -29.46
N ARG A 22 -27.10 9.09 -29.08
CA ARG A 22 -28.28 8.26 -28.80
C ARG A 22 -28.59 8.23 -27.31
N CYS A 23 -27.75 7.57 -26.51
CA CYS A 23 -28.04 7.40 -25.08
C CYS A 23 -27.79 8.64 -24.22
N GLY A 24 -26.94 9.59 -24.63
CA GLY A 24 -26.60 10.77 -23.82
C GLY A 24 -25.80 10.52 -22.52
N ALA A 25 -25.70 9.26 -22.07
CA ALA A 25 -25.04 8.86 -20.83
C ALA A 25 -23.51 8.83 -20.92
N VAL A 26 -22.96 8.29 -22.01
CA VAL A 26 -21.51 8.04 -22.15
C VAL A 26 -20.81 9.23 -22.80
N ALA A 27 -19.69 9.68 -22.20
CA ALA A 27 -18.89 10.79 -22.71
C ALA A 27 -17.48 10.40 -23.18
N TYR A 28 -16.97 11.17 -24.14
CA TYR A 28 -15.70 10.95 -24.84
C TYR A 28 -14.92 12.27 -24.97
N CYS A 29 -13.59 12.20 -24.88
CA CYS A 29 -12.71 13.35 -25.15
C CYS A 29 -12.44 13.54 -26.64
N SER A 30 -12.61 12.51 -27.47
CA SER A 30 -12.38 12.55 -28.92
C SER A 30 -13.30 11.60 -29.69
N VAL A 31 -13.43 11.83 -30.99
CA VAL A 31 -14.16 10.93 -31.91
C VAL A 31 -13.46 9.58 -32.02
N SER A 32 -12.12 9.55 -31.99
CA SER A 32 -11.36 8.29 -32.02
C SER A 32 -11.70 7.39 -30.82
N HIS A 33 -11.81 7.97 -29.62
CA HIS A 33 -12.21 7.25 -28.42
C HIS A 33 -13.64 6.75 -28.47
N GLN A 34 -14.56 7.54 -29.03
CA GLN A 34 -15.94 7.12 -29.26
C GLN A 34 -16.02 5.91 -30.21
N ILE A 35 -15.31 5.94 -31.33
CA ILE A 35 -15.28 4.83 -32.29
C ILE A 35 -14.65 3.58 -31.65
N SER A 36 -13.53 3.73 -30.93
CA SER A 36 -12.82 2.61 -30.29
C SER A 36 -13.63 1.91 -29.19
N HIS A 37 -14.54 2.64 -28.54
CA HIS A 37 -15.41 2.13 -27.48
C HIS A 37 -16.79 1.71 -28.01
N TRP A 38 -17.11 1.97 -29.26
CA TRP A 38 -18.45 1.69 -29.79
C TRP A 38 -18.79 0.20 -29.82
N SER A 39 -17.81 -0.68 -30.07
CA SER A 39 -18.00 -2.15 -30.07
C SER A 39 -18.51 -2.70 -28.72
N ASP A 40 -18.27 -1.93 -27.67
CA ASP A 40 -18.55 -2.22 -26.28
C ASP A 40 -19.83 -1.51 -25.83
N HIS A 41 -19.92 -0.22 -26.12
CA HIS A 41 -21.09 0.59 -25.81
C HIS A 41 -22.34 0.19 -26.60
N LYS A 42 -22.22 -0.36 -27.82
CA LYS A 42 -23.36 -0.64 -28.71
C LYS A 42 -24.43 -1.53 -28.06
N GLY A 43 -24.04 -2.53 -27.27
CA GLY A 43 -24.96 -3.43 -26.58
C GLY A 43 -25.75 -2.76 -25.46
N GLU A 44 -25.10 -1.83 -24.75
CA GLU A 44 -25.69 -1.15 -23.58
C GLU A 44 -26.40 0.16 -23.94
N CYS A 45 -26.12 0.72 -25.13
CA CYS A 45 -26.58 2.05 -25.54
C CYS A 45 -28.11 2.21 -25.48
N GLU A 46 -28.87 1.21 -25.92
CA GLU A 46 -30.33 1.25 -25.89
C GLU A 46 -30.88 1.22 -24.46
N ARG A 47 -30.28 0.42 -23.60
CA ARG A 47 -30.66 0.32 -22.19
C ARG A 47 -30.35 1.63 -21.45
N LEU A 48 -29.16 2.19 -21.64
CA LEU A 48 -28.76 3.49 -21.10
C LEU A 48 -29.65 4.62 -21.63
N GLU A 49 -30.10 4.57 -22.88
CA GLU A 49 -31.06 5.51 -23.44
C GLU A 49 -32.40 5.48 -22.69
N GLN A 50 -32.91 4.30 -22.33
CA GLN A 50 -34.15 4.20 -21.52
C GLN A 50 -33.95 4.76 -20.11
N GLN A 51 -32.85 4.42 -19.44
CA GLN A 51 -32.52 4.97 -18.10
C GLN A 51 -32.41 6.50 -18.14
N MET A 52 -31.79 7.04 -19.20
CA MET A 52 -31.61 8.49 -19.35
C MET A 52 -32.92 9.25 -19.57
N LYS A 53 -34.01 8.59 -20.01
CA LYS A 53 -35.35 9.22 -20.08
C LYS A 53 -35.96 9.47 -18.70
N CYS A 54 -35.55 8.71 -17.69
CA CYS A 54 -36.08 8.83 -16.33
C CYS A 54 -35.29 9.82 -15.45
N VAL A 55 -34.19 10.40 -15.96
CA VAL A 55 -33.30 11.29 -15.19
C VAL A 55 -34.01 12.54 -14.66
N ASP A 56 -34.90 13.14 -15.45
CA ASP A 56 -35.63 14.33 -15.02
C ASP A 56 -36.64 14.00 -13.91
N VAL A 57 -37.21 12.80 -13.94
CA VAL A 57 -38.12 12.29 -12.89
C VAL A 57 -37.35 11.98 -11.61
N LEU A 58 -36.16 11.37 -11.72
CA LEU A 58 -35.32 11.00 -10.58
C LEU A 58 -34.68 12.22 -9.86
N ASN A 59 -34.53 13.36 -10.56
CA ASN A 59 -34.05 14.60 -9.97
C ASN A 59 -35.16 15.54 -9.48
N ASN A 60 -36.43 15.17 -9.67
CA ASN A 60 -37.57 15.99 -9.27
C ASN A 60 -37.96 15.72 -7.81
N PHE A 61 -37.25 16.39 -6.91
CA PHE A 61 -37.54 16.34 -5.47
C PHE A 61 -38.48 17.47 -5.05
N PRO A 62 -39.35 17.26 -4.04
CA PRO A 62 -40.30 18.28 -3.59
C PRO A 62 -39.67 19.37 -2.70
N PHE A 63 -38.35 19.38 -2.53
CA PHE A 63 -37.69 20.26 -1.56
C PHE A 63 -37.35 21.62 -2.16
N THR A 64 -37.45 22.68 -1.34
CA THR A 64 -37.08 24.03 -1.79
C THR A 64 -35.59 24.18 -2.05
N PHE A 65 -34.78 23.25 -1.54
CA PHE A 65 -33.32 23.25 -1.69
C PHE A 65 -32.82 22.29 -2.79
N SER A 66 -33.72 21.63 -3.53
CA SER A 66 -33.35 20.60 -4.50
C SER A 66 -32.40 21.11 -5.58
N GLU A 67 -32.60 22.32 -6.10
CA GLU A 67 -31.71 22.92 -7.11
C GLU A 67 -30.29 23.18 -6.55
N GLU A 68 -30.19 23.77 -5.35
CA GLU A 68 -28.93 23.99 -4.64
C GLU A 68 -28.21 22.65 -4.37
N ALA A 69 -28.95 21.68 -3.85
CA ALA A 69 -28.43 20.39 -3.42
C ALA A 69 -28.05 19.44 -4.56
N THR A 70 -28.67 19.57 -5.74
CA THR A 70 -28.46 18.66 -6.87
C THR A 70 -27.73 19.32 -8.04
N VAL A 71 -28.31 20.35 -8.65
CA VAL A 71 -27.80 21.00 -9.86
C VAL A 71 -26.55 21.83 -9.55
N GLN A 72 -26.62 22.73 -8.57
CA GLN A 72 -25.50 23.64 -8.26
C GLN A 72 -24.29 22.89 -7.70
N VAL A 73 -24.51 21.82 -6.92
CA VAL A 73 -23.44 20.89 -6.48
C VAL A 73 -22.86 20.11 -7.67
N CYS A 74 -23.69 19.63 -8.61
CA CYS A 74 -23.22 18.96 -9.83
C CYS A 74 -22.38 19.86 -10.74
N GLU A 75 -22.75 21.13 -10.84
CA GLU A 75 -22.06 22.15 -11.65
C GLU A 75 -20.84 22.75 -10.94
N LYS A 76 -20.53 22.28 -9.72
CA LYS A 76 -19.45 22.80 -8.86
C LYS A 76 -19.58 24.29 -8.51
N GLN A 77 -20.80 24.82 -8.56
CA GLN A 77 -21.12 26.17 -8.11
C GLN A 77 -21.25 26.22 -6.58
N GLU A 78 -21.76 25.15 -5.99
CA GLU A 78 -21.88 24.96 -4.55
C GLU A 78 -21.19 23.66 -4.11
N THR A 79 -20.84 23.55 -2.84
CA THR A 79 -20.28 22.32 -2.25
C THR A 79 -21.21 21.79 -1.17
N ARG A 80 -21.17 20.48 -0.87
CA ARG A 80 -21.94 19.90 0.25
C ARG A 80 -21.61 20.58 1.58
N CYS A 81 -20.34 20.91 1.79
CA CYS A 81 -19.89 21.66 2.96
C CYS A 81 -20.49 23.09 3.02
N SER A 82 -20.55 23.83 1.89
CA SER A 82 -21.23 25.13 1.80
C SER A 82 -22.72 25.02 2.13
N PHE A 83 -23.40 24.03 1.52
CA PHE A 83 -24.82 23.74 1.74
C PHE A 83 -25.16 23.51 3.22
N LEU A 84 -24.35 22.69 3.92
CA LEU A 84 -24.51 22.41 5.36
C LEU A 84 -24.15 23.63 6.22
N SER A 85 -23.12 24.38 5.84
CA SER A 85 -22.65 25.55 6.59
C SER A 85 -23.69 26.67 6.60
N LYS A 86 -24.35 26.93 5.46
CA LYS A 86 -25.46 27.91 5.36
C LYS A 86 -26.62 27.61 6.31
N ARG A 87 -26.76 26.35 6.73
CA ARG A 87 -27.83 25.86 7.60
C ARG A 87 -27.35 25.58 9.03
N GLY A 88 -26.09 25.89 9.36
CA GLY A 88 -25.55 25.76 10.72
C GLY A 88 -25.32 24.31 11.19
N ILE A 89 -25.40 23.33 10.28
CA ILE A 89 -25.34 21.88 10.59
C ILE A 89 -24.04 21.24 10.08
N HIS A 90 -23.07 22.03 9.63
CA HIS A 90 -21.80 21.51 9.13
C HIS A 90 -20.89 21.04 10.27
N GLY A 91 -20.50 19.77 10.25
CA GLY A 91 -19.55 19.21 11.23
C GLY A 91 -20.14 19.03 12.63
N VAL A 92 -21.47 18.92 12.75
CA VAL A 92 -22.18 18.77 14.03
C VAL A 92 -22.92 17.44 14.07
N GLY A 93 -22.83 16.73 15.20
CA GLY A 93 -23.61 15.52 15.50
C GLY A 93 -23.69 14.52 14.33
N MET A 94 -24.92 14.10 14.01
CA MET A 94 -25.20 13.13 12.94
C MET A 94 -24.82 13.64 11.53
N TRP A 95 -24.59 14.94 11.36
CA TRP A 95 -24.28 15.57 10.08
C TRP A 95 -22.79 15.53 9.72
N MET A 96 -21.91 15.09 10.63
CA MET A 96 -20.45 15.06 10.41
C MET A 96 -20.05 14.21 9.19
N CYS A 97 -20.78 13.13 8.90
CA CYS A 97 -20.47 12.21 7.79
C CYS A 97 -20.98 12.70 6.42
N GLU A 98 -21.70 13.81 6.38
CA GLU A 98 -22.33 14.32 5.16
C GLU A 98 -21.37 15.16 4.29
N CYS A 99 -20.14 15.39 4.72
CA CYS A 99 -19.08 15.99 3.90
C CYS A 99 -17.72 15.31 4.18
N SER A 100 -16.81 15.36 3.20
CA SER A 100 -15.47 14.76 3.31
C SER A 100 -14.60 15.38 4.42
N CYS A 101 -14.93 16.60 4.87
CA CYS A 101 -14.24 17.27 5.98
C CYS A 101 -14.37 16.52 7.32
N GLY A 102 -15.35 15.64 7.49
CA GLY A 102 -15.51 14.82 8.70
C GLY A 102 -14.59 13.58 8.75
N LEU A 103 -14.05 13.13 7.61
CA LEU A 103 -13.28 11.89 7.48
C LEU A 103 -11.77 12.06 7.70
N SER A 104 -11.25 13.30 7.70
CA SER A 104 -9.82 13.61 7.88
C SER A 104 -9.34 13.55 9.34
N SER A 105 -10.15 13.03 10.26
CA SER A 105 -9.79 12.89 11.67
C SER A 105 -9.98 11.44 12.08
N SER A 106 -8.87 10.83 12.51
CA SER A 106 -8.65 9.43 12.91
C SER A 106 -9.66 8.91 13.96
N ALA A 107 -9.48 7.67 14.43
CA ALA A 107 -10.27 7.00 15.47
C ALA A 107 -10.68 7.89 16.69
N ALA A 108 -9.99 9.00 16.95
CA ALA A 108 -10.38 10.06 17.89
C ALA A 108 -11.77 10.70 17.64
N SER A 109 -12.29 10.68 16.40
CA SER A 109 -13.61 11.23 16.06
C SER A 109 -14.77 10.38 16.57
N PHE A 110 -14.60 9.05 16.61
CA PHE A 110 -15.58 8.11 17.15
C PHE A 110 -15.76 8.29 18.67
N GLU A 111 -14.69 8.64 19.40
CA GLU A 111 -14.79 8.95 20.83
C GLU A 111 -15.32 10.37 21.10
N ARG A 112 -14.99 11.36 20.24
CA ARG A 112 -15.43 12.75 20.41
C ARG A 112 -16.94 12.93 20.18
N ALA A 113 -17.55 12.12 19.30
CA ALA A 113 -19.00 12.10 19.07
C ALA A 113 -19.82 11.73 20.31
N ARG A 114 -19.23 10.97 21.26
CA ARG A 114 -19.88 10.52 22.50
C ARG A 114 -20.15 11.65 23.51
N SER A 115 -19.56 12.83 23.32
CA SER A 115 -19.53 13.91 24.31
C SER A 115 -20.59 15.02 24.11
N LYS A 116 -21.33 15.00 22.98
CA LYS A 116 -22.40 15.95 22.69
C LYS A 116 -23.68 15.18 22.38
N ASP A 117 -24.71 15.48 23.18
CA ASP A 117 -26.14 15.22 22.98
C ASP A 117 -26.49 14.69 21.57
N ASP A 118 -26.91 13.42 21.46
CA ASP A 118 -27.29 12.71 20.22
C ASP A 118 -28.63 13.26 19.63
N GLY A 119 -28.65 14.56 19.35
CA GLY A 119 -29.80 15.29 18.84
C GLY A 119 -29.80 15.47 17.31
N TRP A 120 -30.92 15.93 16.78
CA TRP A 120 -31.07 16.27 15.36
C TRP A 120 -30.25 17.49 14.93
N ASP A 121 -29.75 18.29 15.89
CA ASP A 121 -29.12 19.60 15.66
C ASP A 121 -30.00 20.58 14.84
N LEU A 122 -31.33 20.38 14.91
CA LEU A 122 -32.34 21.18 14.24
C LEU A 122 -33.43 21.64 15.24
N PRO A 123 -34.08 22.79 14.99
CA PRO A 123 -35.28 23.22 15.71
C PRO A 123 -36.42 22.19 15.62
N CYS A 124 -37.35 22.20 16.58
CA CYS A 124 -38.41 21.20 16.69
C CYS A 124 -39.33 21.16 15.47
N ILE A 125 -39.52 22.30 14.79
CA ILE A 125 -40.34 22.42 13.58
C ILE A 125 -39.69 21.75 12.36
N LEU A 126 -38.37 21.55 12.38
CA LEU A 126 -37.62 20.99 11.26
C LEU A 126 -37.27 19.52 11.43
N CYS A 127 -37.54 18.91 12.59
CA CYS A 127 -37.12 17.54 12.88
C CYS A 127 -38.19 16.71 13.63
N PRO A 128 -38.19 15.38 13.44
CA PRO A 128 -39.11 14.47 14.12
C PRO A 128 -38.64 14.16 15.57
N CYS A 129 -38.73 15.13 16.47
CA CYS A 129 -38.26 15.00 17.86
C CYS A 129 -39.30 14.46 18.87
N TYR A 130 -40.55 14.24 18.44
CA TYR A 130 -41.62 13.63 19.23
C TYR A 130 -42.49 12.72 18.36
N GLY A 131 -43.40 11.95 18.98
CA GLY A 131 -44.27 11.01 18.25
C GLY A 131 -45.21 11.67 17.24
N PRO A 132 -45.64 10.96 16.18
CA PRO A 132 -46.54 11.52 15.18
C PRO A 132 -47.94 11.80 15.74
N SER A 133 -48.60 12.85 15.24
CA SER A 133 -49.96 13.25 15.67
C SER A 133 -51.05 12.23 15.32
N SER A 134 -50.79 11.37 14.32
CA SER A 134 -51.70 10.30 13.90
C SER A 134 -50.90 9.10 13.39
N PRO A 135 -51.41 7.86 13.56
CA PRO A 135 -50.81 6.69 12.95
C PRO A 135 -50.91 6.76 11.42
N ILE A 136 -50.00 6.08 10.73
CA ILE A 136 -49.94 6.07 9.27
C ILE A 136 -51.24 5.47 8.70
N SER A 137 -52.07 6.31 8.08
CA SER A 137 -53.37 5.91 7.52
C SER A 137 -53.34 5.51 6.04
N LYS A 138 -52.31 5.92 5.30
CA LYS A 138 -52.06 5.62 3.89
C LYS A 138 -50.59 5.25 3.71
N ASP A 139 -50.28 4.36 2.78
CA ASP A 139 -48.88 4.01 2.48
C ASP A 139 -48.11 5.26 2.03
N LEU A 140 -46.94 5.48 2.64
CA LEU A 140 -46.08 6.60 2.30
C LEU A 140 -45.35 6.29 0.99
N CYS A 141 -45.68 7.01 -0.08
CA CYS A 141 -45.17 6.73 -1.42
C CYS A 141 -44.03 7.67 -1.86
N GLY A 142 -43.75 8.73 -1.09
CA GLY A 142 -42.60 9.61 -1.35
C GLY A 142 -42.40 10.71 -0.31
N TRP A 143 -41.35 11.51 -0.51
CA TRP A 143 -40.90 12.56 0.41
C TRP A 143 -41.99 13.54 0.85
N LYS A 144 -42.85 13.94 -0.08
CA LYS A 144 -43.96 14.85 0.20
C LYS A 144 -44.95 14.26 1.21
N ASP A 145 -45.33 13.00 1.03
CA ASP A 145 -46.30 12.33 1.91
C ASP A 145 -45.77 12.20 3.35
N TYR A 146 -44.49 11.88 3.51
CA TYR A 146 -43.87 11.78 4.83
C TYR A 146 -43.74 13.15 5.52
N TYR A 147 -43.30 14.17 4.78
CA TYR A 147 -43.18 15.53 5.32
C TYR A 147 -44.54 16.10 5.73
N GLU A 148 -45.59 15.85 4.93
CA GLU A 148 -46.97 16.21 5.28
C GLU A 148 -47.47 15.45 6.51
N TRP A 149 -47.23 14.13 6.58
CA TRP A 149 -47.64 13.31 7.73
C TRP A 149 -46.92 13.72 9.03
N ARG A 150 -45.61 14.00 8.98
CA ARG A 150 -44.83 14.47 10.12
C ARG A 150 -44.99 15.96 10.40
N SER A 151 -45.73 16.70 9.57
CA SER A 151 -45.87 18.15 9.66
C SER A 151 -44.52 18.90 9.64
N ILE A 152 -43.57 18.41 8.84
CA ILE A 152 -42.24 19.00 8.65
C ILE A 152 -42.26 19.82 7.34
N PRO A 153 -41.75 21.05 7.32
CA PRO A 153 -41.74 21.85 6.10
C PRO A 153 -40.68 21.37 5.10
N LEU A 154 -40.97 21.48 3.80
CA LEU A 154 -40.12 21.01 2.69
C LEU A 154 -38.77 21.74 2.55
N HIS A 155 -38.51 22.79 3.33
CA HIS A 155 -37.19 23.41 3.39
C HIS A 155 -36.27 22.77 4.45
N SER A 156 -36.78 21.84 5.27
CA SER A 156 -35.96 21.12 6.24
C SER A 156 -35.02 20.12 5.54
N PRO A 157 -33.70 20.16 5.84
CA PRO A 157 -32.71 19.25 5.23
C PRO A 157 -32.75 17.83 5.80
N ILE A 158 -33.68 17.53 6.73
CA ILE A 158 -33.72 16.27 7.50
C ILE A 158 -33.87 15.00 6.63
N ALA A 159 -34.36 15.12 5.40
CA ALA A 159 -34.37 14.04 4.41
C ALA A 159 -32.99 13.42 4.14
N LEU A 160 -31.90 14.17 4.34
CA LEU A 160 -30.54 13.64 4.19
C LEU A 160 -30.21 12.57 5.25
N LEU A 161 -30.82 12.61 6.43
CA LEU A 161 -30.63 11.60 7.46
C LEU A 161 -31.77 10.55 7.43
N LEU A 162 -33.01 10.99 7.26
CA LEU A 162 -34.20 10.12 7.34
C LEU A 162 -34.35 9.13 6.20
N HIS A 163 -33.54 9.22 5.15
CA HIS A 163 -33.63 8.27 4.06
C HIS A 163 -33.30 6.83 4.52
N TRP A 164 -32.50 6.63 5.58
CA TRP A 164 -32.19 5.31 6.13
C TRP A 164 -33.45 4.60 6.66
N PRO A 165 -34.16 5.12 7.68
CA PRO A 165 -35.35 4.46 8.22
C PRO A 165 -36.50 4.39 7.21
N LEU A 166 -36.63 5.37 6.31
CA LEU A 166 -37.66 5.35 5.27
C LEU A 166 -37.39 4.32 4.17
N THR A 167 -36.12 4.07 3.85
CA THR A 167 -35.75 2.97 2.94
C THR A 167 -36.07 1.62 3.57
N ILE A 168 -35.84 1.45 4.88
CA ILE A 168 -36.23 0.23 5.62
C ILE A 168 -37.74 0.03 5.59
N TYR A 169 -38.50 1.09 5.86
CA TYR A 169 -39.96 1.04 5.81
C TYR A 169 -40.49 0.64 4.43
N TYR A 170 -39.96 1.26 3.38
CA TYR A 170 -40.33 0.93 2.01
C TYR A 170 -39.93 -0.51 1.64
N ALA A 171 -38.72 -0.95 2.02
CA ALA A 171 -38.27 -2.32 1.82
C ALA A 171 -39.21 -3.34 2.48
N ALA A 172 -39.70 -3.05 3.68
CA ALA A 172 -40.67 -3.88 4.37
C ALA A 172 -42.05 -3.92 3.66
N GLN A 173 -42.50 -2.79 3.10
CA GLN A 173 -43.73 -2.74 2.29
C GLN A 173 -43.62 -3.62 1.05
N VAL A 174 -42.52 -3.50 0.30
CA VAL A 174 -42.31 -4.28 -0.93
C VAL A 174 -42.12 -5.78 -0.63
N ALA A 175 -41.45 -6.11 0.47
CA ALA A 175 -41.34 -7.48 0.95
C ALA A 175 -42.68 -8.09 1.40
N GLY A 176 -43.77 -7.32 1.36
CA GLY A 176 -45.11 -7.78 1.71
C GLY A 176 -45.34 -7.89 3.22
N LEU A 177 -44.41 -7.43 4.06
CA LEU A 177 -44.42 -7.63 5.52
C LEU A 177 -45.57 -6.89 6.22
N ARG A 178 -46.20 -5.88 5.58
CA ARG A 178 -47.42 -5.25 6.11
C ARG A 178 -48.68 -6.12 5.97
N SER A 179 -48.75 -6.97 4.95
CA SER A 179 -49.87 -7.89 4.73
C SER A 179 -49.93 -9.00 5.78
N PHE A 180 -48.81 -9.27 6.46
CA PHE A 180 -48.66 -10.27 7.52
C PHE A 180 -48.94 -9.73 8.93
N SER A 181 -49.64 -8.60 9.10
CA SER A 181 -49.87 -8.00 10.44
C SER A 181 -50.62 -8.88 11.44
N SER A 182 -51.19 -10.03 11.03
CA SER A 182 -51.72 -11.06 11.93
C SER A 182 -50.72 -12.18 12.28
N GLU A 183 -49.65 -12.38 11.50
CA GLU A 183 -48.65 -13.45 11.68
C GLU A 183 -47.28 -12.96 12.18
N ILE A 184 -46.86 -11.74 11.81
CA ILE A 184 -45.70 -11.10 12.44
C ILE A 184 -46.15 -10.77 13.87
N GLY A 185 -45.69 -11.56 14.83
CA GLY A 185 -45.90 -11.30 16.25
C GLY A 185 -45.44 -9.90 16.63
N ARG A 186 -45.52 -9.55 17.91
CA ARG A 186 -45.14 -8.21 18.42
C ARG A 186 -43.67 -7.79 18.17
N LYS A 187 -42.88 -8.51 17.36
CA LYS A 187 -41.45 -8.30 17.07
C LYS A 187 -41.15 -8.41 15.56
N LEU A 188 -40.43 -7.43 15.00
CA LEU A 188 -39.87 -7.41 13.66
C LEU A 188 -38.33 -7.48 13.75
N CYS A 189 -37.72 -8.51 13.18
CA CYS A 189 -36.25 -8.68 13.15
C CYS A 189 -35.71 -8.35 11.75
N ILE A 190 -34.80 -7.37 11.65
CA ILE A 190 -34.19 -6.90 10.41
C ILE A 190 -32.68 -7.12 10.50
N HIS A 191 -32.08 -7.77 9.50
CA HIS A 191 -30.64 -7.80 9.36
C HIS A 191 -30.21 -6.70 8.37
N TYR A 192 -29.47 -5.72 8.87
CA TYR A 192 -28.94 -4.59 8.12
C TYR A 192 -27.48 -4.85 7.77
N LEU A 193 -27.15 -4.94 6.49
CA LEU A 193 -25.84 -5.36 6.02
C LEU A 193 -25.04 -4.18 5.44
N GLY A 194 -23.77 -4.09 5.84
CA GLY A 194 -22.80 -3.14 5.32
C GLY A 194 -22.98 -1.70 5.79
N PRO A 195 -23.10 -1.42 7.10
CA PRO A 195 -23.15 -0.04 7.58
C PRO A 195 -21.81 0.68 7.35
N GLU A 196 -21.86 1.92 6.89
CA GLU A 196 -20.70 2.82 6.82
C GLU A 196 -20.99 4.09 7.62
N GLN A 197 -21.58 5.11 6.98
CA GLN A 197 -21.92 6.40 7.58
C GLN A 197 -23.00 6.26 8.66
N GLU A 198 -23.83 5.23 8.55
CA GLU A 198 -24.93 4.91 9.45
C GLU A 198 -24.45 4.61 10.88
N LEU A 199 -23.20 4.17 11.05
CA LEU A 199 -22.61 3.90 12.38
C LEU A 199 -22.48 5.17 13.24
N LEU A 200 -22.46 6.34 12.60
CA LEU A 200 -22.43 7.66 13.23
C LEU A 200 -23.81 8.35 13.23
N GLN A 201 -24.84 7.67 12.72
CA GLN A 201 -26.22 8.18 12.59
C GLN A 201 -27.24 7.22 13.22
N LEU A 202 -26.81 6.36 14.15
CA LEU A 202 -27.66 5.35 14.78
C LEU A 202 -28.94 5.91 15.44
N PRO A 203 -28.96 7.11 16.07
CA PRO A 203 -30.18 7.68 16.65
C PRO A 203 -31.32 7.87 15.64
N VAL A 204 -31.00 8.02 14.34
CA VAL A 204 -32.00 8.18 13.28
C VAL A 204 -32.92 6.97 13.14
N PHE A 205 -32.44 5.77 13.46
CA PHE A 205 -33.27 4.56 13.45
C PHE A 205 -34.38 4.57 14.52
N GLY A 206 -34.34 5.51 15.48
CA GLY A 206 -35.43 5.74 16.43
C GLY A 206 -36.75 6.09 15.75
N GLU A 207 -36.70 6.65 14.54
CA GLU A 207 -37.89 6.95 13.73
C GLU A 207 -38.68 5.70 13.33
N LEU A 208 -38.06 4.51 13.30
CA LEU A 208 -38.74 3.25 12.99
C LEU A 208 -39.89 2.95 13.97
N ARG A 209 -39.86 3.51 15.18
CA ARG A 209 -40.97 3.44 16.15
C ARG A 209 -42.25 4.07 15.63
N ALA A 210 -42.12 5.19 14.91
CA ALA A 210 -43.26 5.88 14.30
C ALA A 210 -43.75 5.14 13.04
N LEU A 211 -42.82 4.54 12.30
CA LEU A 211 -43.10 3.84 11.03
C LEU A 211 -43.74 2.45 11.24
N PHE A 212 -43.44 1.79 12.36
CA PHE A 212 -43.97 0.48 12.76
C PHE A 212 -44.71 0.55 14.11
N PRO A 213 -45.90 1.18 14.17
CA PRO A 213 -46.63 1.36 15.42
C PRO A 213 -47.01 0.02 16.05
N GLY A 214 -46.73 -0.17 17.34
CA GLY A 214 -47.10 -1.36 18.10
C GLY A 214 -46.23 -2.60 17.87
N VAL A 215 -45.14 -2.48 17.09
CA VAL A 215 -44.19 -3.56 16.81
C VAL A 215 -42.84 -3.24 17.46
N GLN A 216 -42.20 -4.22 18.09
CA GLN A 216 -40.83 -4.10 18.59
C GLN A 216 -39.85 -4.37 17.45
N VAL A 217 -39.08 -3.36 17.04
CA VAL A 217 -38.13 -3.51 15.93
C VAL A 217 -36.76 -3.88 16.51
N HIS A 218 -36.23 -5.02 16.07
CA HIS A 218 -34.90 -5.51 16.43
C HIS A 218 -34.05 -5.51 15.17
N MET A 219 -32.90 -4.84 15.22
CA MET A 219 -32.00 -4.72 14.09
C MET A 219 -30.64 -5.31 14.45
N GLU A 220 -30.23 -6.32 13.69
CA GLU A 220 -28.86 -6.81 13.69
C GLU A 220 -28.12 -6.04 12.60
N ILE A 221 -27.17 -5.19 12.97
CA ILE A 221 -26.38 -4.39 12.05
C ILE A 221 -25.01 -5.07 11.88
N ILE A 222 -24.74 -5.58 10.68
CA ILE A 222 -23.59 -6.45 10.39
C ILE A 222 -22.71 -5.84 9.32
N GLY A 223 -21.40 -5.72 9.57
CA GLY A 223 -20.44 -5.38 8.53
C GLY A 223 -18.99 -5.34 8.99
N PRO A 224 -18.04 -5.36 8.04
CA PRO A 224 -16.61 -5.35 8.34
C PRO A 224 -16.11 -4.00 8.88
N GLU A 225 -16.78 -2.89 8.52
CA GLU A 225 -16.44 -1.52 8.93
C GLU A 225 -16.82 -1.20 10.38
N ILE A 226 -17.54 -2.10 11.06
CA ILE A 226 -17.85 -1.93 12.48
C ILE A 226 -16.53 -1.98 13.28
N PRO A 227 -16.22 -0.95 14.10
CA PRO A 227 -15.02 -0.95 14.92
C PRO A 227 -14.96 -2.15 15.88
N PRO A 228 -13.79 -2.78 16.10
CA PRO A 228 -13.66 -3.96 16.97
C PRO A 228 -14.18 -3.73 18.39
N ASN A 229 -14.06 -2.52 18.92
CA ASN A 229 -14.51 -2.15 20.27
C ASN A 229 -16.03 -2.02 20.40
N ARG A 230 -16.78 -2.04 19.30
CA ARG A 230 -18.26 -1.98 19.27
C ARG A 230 -18.90 -3.30 18.85
N ASP A 231 -18.09 -4.33 18.59
CA ASP A 231 -18.61 -5.65 18.27
C ASP A 231 -19.38 -6.24 19.47
N GLY A 232 -20.62 -6.67 19.23
CA GLY A 232 -21.56 -7.13 20.26
C GLY A 232 -22.26 -6.01 21.05
N GLU A 233 -22.08 -4.73 20.71
CA GLU A 233 -22.74 -3.63 21.41
C GLU A 233 -24.27 -3.64 21.15
N LYS A 234 -25.06 -3.55 22.22
CA LYS A 234 -26.53 -3.43 22.17
C LYS A 234 -26.96 -2.03 22.55
N ILE A 235 -27.75 -1.40 21.68
CA ILE A 235 -28.22 -0.02 21.81
C ILE A 235 -29.74 -0.02 21.85
N TYR A 236 -30.31 0.67 22.83
CA TYR A 236 -31.75 0.77 23.06
C TYR A 236 -32.23 2.18 22.74
N LEU A 237 -32.98 2.34 21.65
CA LEU A 237 -33.56 3.63 21.26
C LEU A 237 -34.94 3.79 21.91
N CYS A 238 -34.91 4.18 23.18
CA CYS A 238 -36.08 4.36 24.05
C CYS A 238 -36.79 5.71 23.89
N SER A 239 -36.18 6.68 23.20
CA SER A 239 -36.76 7.99 22.86
C SER A 239 -36.43 8.38 21.41
N TYR A 240 -37.06 9.45 20.91
CA TYR A 240 -36.65 10.11 19.67
C TYR A 240 -35.43 10.99 19.93
N ALA A 241 -34.59 11.20 18.91
CA ALA A 241 -33.48 12.16 19.01
C ALA A 241 -34.01 13.58 19.30
N HIS A 242 -33.31 14.33 20.14
CA HIS A 242 -33.77 15.62 20.66
C HIS A 242 -33.57 16.75 19.65
N CYS A 243 -34.42 17.78 19.69
CA CYS A 243 -34.21 19.01 18.91
C CYS A 243 -33.30 20.01 19.66
N THR A 244 -32.93 21.11 19.00
CA THR A 244 -32.14 22.18 19.64
C THR A 244 -32.94 23.08 20.57
N ASP A 245 -34.26 23.22 20.37
CA ASP A 245 -35.10 24.12 21.16
C ASP A 245 -35.14 23.72 22.65
N SER A 246 -34.89 24.68 23.55
CA SER A 246 -34.78 24.46 25.00
C SER A 246 -36.11 24.13 25.66
N ASP A 247 -37.20 24.72 25.17
CA ASP A 247 -38.56 24.58 25.74
C ASP A 247 -39.37 23.45 25.08
N CYS A 248 -38.73 22.61 24.26
CA CYS A 248 -39.43 21.55 23.56
C CYS A 248 -39.78 20.39 24.50
N ILE A 249 -40.98 19.84 24.32
CA ILE A 249 -41.50 18.69 25.08
C ILE A 249 -40.55 17.48 24.98
N CYS A 250 -39.78 17.34 23.89
CA CYS A 250 -38.82 16.26 23.72
C CYS A 250 -37.70 16.24 24.77
N LYS A 251 -37.45 17.36 25.48
CA LYS A 251 -36.44 17.47 26.55
C LYS A 251 -37.04 17.35 27.95
N SER A 252 -38.36 17.26 28.06
CA SER A 252 -39.01 17.06 29.36
C SER A 252 -38.85 15.60 29.82
N PRO A 253 -38.64 15.33 31.12
CA PRO A 253 -38.41 13.96 31.63
C PRO A 253 -39.67 13.07 31.63
N SER A 254 -40.73 13.45 30.90
CA SER A 254 -42.08 12.92 31.08
C SER A 254 -42.37 11.58 30.37
N GLU A 255 -41.40 10.66 30.29
CA GLU A 255 -41.64 9.25 29.96
C GLU A 255 -40.79 8.25 30.78
N GLU A 256 -40.02 8.69 31.79
CA GLU A 256 -39.28 7.74 32.67
C GLU A 256 -40.10 7.23 33.86
N LEU A 257 -41.30 7.77 34.11
CA LEU A 257 -42.14 7.38 35.26
C LEU A 257 -43.38 6.60 34.81
N ASN A 258 -43.26 5.27 34.66
CA ASN A 258 -44.31 4.27 34.96
C ASN A 258 -43.74 2.84 34.82
N GLN A 259 -42.74 2.50 35.66
CA GLN A 259 -42.35 1.09 35.89
C GLN A 259 -43.20 0.40 36.98
N SER A 260 -44.27 1.03 37.46
CA SER A 260 -45.22 0.41 38.38
C SER A 260 -46.62 0.51 37.80
N VAL A 261 -47.28 -0.64 37.66
CA VAL A 261 -48.63 -0.90 37.13
C VAL A 261 -48.63 -1.25 35.64
N GLY A 262 -49.03 -2.50 35.38
CA GLY A 262 -48.96 -3.12 34.06
C GLY A 262 -49.77 -2.41 32.97
N THR A 263 -49.43 -2.80 31.74
CA THR A 263 -50.11 -2.52 30.47
C THR A 263 -49.95 -1.13 29.84
N VAL A 264 -48.74 -0.80 29.34
CA VAL A 264 -48.48 -0.33 27.95
C VAL A 264 -47.03 -0.70 27.59
N ARG A 265 -46.81 -1.63 26.64
CA ARG A 265 -45.47 -2.00 26.14
C ARG A 265 -44.95 -0.89 25.22
N SER A 266 -43.98 -0.11 25.66
CA SER A 266 -43.32 0.90 24.81
C SER A 266 -42.53 0.19 23.69
N SER A 267 -42.83 0.53 22.43
CA SER A 267 -42.19 -0.03 21.23
C SER A 267 -40.73 0.43 21.15
N ALA A 268 -39.82 -0.34 21.75
CA ALA A 268 -38.39 -0.07 21.69
C ALA A 268 -37.80 -0.55 20.35
N VAL A 269 -36.98 0.30 19.71
CA VAL A 269 -36.06 -0.12 18.65
C VAL A 269 -34.77 -0.55 19.33
N THR A 270 -34.33 -1.79 19.07
CA THR A 270 -33.06 -2.32 19.57
C THR A 270 -32.12 -2.50 18.40
N LEU A 271 -30.91 -1.98 18.52
CA LEU A 271 -29.82 -2.20 17.55
C LEU A 271 -28.76 -3.07 18.21
N HIS A 272 -28.19 -4.01 17.46
CA HIS A 272 -27.10 -4.86 17.91
C HIS A 272 -26.05 -4.93 16.81
N LEU A 273 -24.81 -4.63 17.16
CA LEU A 273 -23.71 -4.45 16.20
C LEU A 273 -22.85 -5.71 16.11
N HIS A 274 -22.56 -6.16 14.89
CA HIS A 274 -21.74 -7.34 14.63
C HIS A 274 -20.65 -7.07 13.60
N LYS A 275 -19.39 -7.16 14.03
CA LYS A 275 -18.24 -7.03 13.13
C LYS A 275 -18.03 -8.31 12.34
N GLY A 276 -17.95 -8.17 11.02
CA GLY A 276 -17.58 -9.26 10.11
C GLY A 276 -18.50 -9.35 8.89
N PHE A 277 -18.27 -10.36 8.06
CA PHE A 277 -19.15 -10.63 6.93
C PHE A 277 -20.39 -11.40 7.38
N TYR A 278 -21.52 -11.09 6.75
CA TYR A 278 -22.80 -11.71 7.13
C TYR A 278 -22.75 -13.24 7.12
N HIS A 279 -22.12 -13.83 6.11
CA HIS A 279 -22.02 -15.29 5.99
C HIS A 279 -21.18 -15.96 7.08
N ASP A 280 -20.25 -15.24 7.70
CA ASP A 280 -19.45 -15.75 8.82
C ASP A 280 -20.20 -15.62 10.14
N CYS A 281 -20.82 -14.46 10.38
CA CYS A 281 -21.50 -14.13 11.64
C CYS A 281 -22.89 -14.76 11.77
N PHE A 282 -23.53 -15.14 10.65
CA PHE A 282 -24.94 -15.56 10.63
C PHE A 282 -25.26 -16.68 11.63
N ARG A 283 -24.39 -17.70 11.73
CA ARG A 283 -24.62 -18.84 12.65
C ARG A 283 -24.67 -18.45 14.12
N ASP A 284 -23.96 -17.40 14.50
CA ASP A 284 -23.96 -16.91 15.88
C ASP A 284 -25.15 -15.98 16.14
N ILE A 285 -25.54 -15.18 15.14
CA ILE A 285 -26.65 -14.23 15.24
C ILE A 285 -28.01 -14.94 15.33
N ILE A 286 -28.25 -15.98 14.52
CA ILE A 286 -29.55 -16.67 14.51
C ILE A 286 -29.87 -17.43 15.79
N LYS A 287 -28.91 -17.60 16.70
CA LYS A 287 -29.15 -18.20 18.02
C LYS A 287 -30.21 -17.41 18.81
N ASP A 288 -30.26 -16.09 18.60
CA ASP A 288 -31.15 -15.19 19.34
C ASP A 288 -32.46 -14.89 18.57
N SER A 289 -32.39 -14.63 17.27
CA SER A 289 -33.60 -14.50 16.43
C SER A 289 -33.33 -14.64 14.93
N PHE A 290 -34.28 -15.26 14.21
CA PHE A 290 -34.22 -15.39 12.76
C PHE A 290 -34.72 -14.10 12.06
N PRO A 291 -34.11 -13.66 10.94
CA PRO A 291 -34.51 -12.43 10.26
C PRO A 291 -35.85 -12.59 9.55
N HIS A 292 -36.67 -11.52 9.60
CA HIS A 292 -37.87 -11.38 8.79
C HIS A 292 -37.60 -10.60 7.50
N LEU A 293 -36.58 -9.74 7.51
CA LEU A 293 -36.14 -8.92 6.38
C LEU A 293 -34.62 -8.79 6.41
N ILE A 294 -33.99 -8.88 5.25
CA ILE A 294 -32.58 -8.53 5.06
C ILE A 294 -32.53 -7.28 4.19
N ILE A 295 -31.77 -6.28 4.62
CA ILE A 295 -31.58 -5.05 3.86
C ILE A 295 -30.11 -4.72 3.73
N ALA A 296 -29.71 -4.33 2.51
CA ALA A 296 -28.36 -3.96 2.17
C ALA A 296 -28.39 -2.69 1.30
N PRO A 297 -28.32 -1.50 1.92
CA PRO A 297 -28.30 -0.26 1.17
C PRO A 297 -26.91 0.04 0.60
N ASN A 298 -26.87 0.65 -0.59
CA ASN A 298 -25.63 0.91 -1.34
C ASN A 298 -24.70 -0.31 -1.42
N ALA A 299 -25.28 -1.49 -1.64
CA ALA A 299 -24.57 -2.75 -1.46
C ALA A 299 -23.34 -2.91 -2.37
N GLY A 300 -23.34 -2.31 -3.57
CA GLY A 300 -22.22 -2.41 -4.49
C GLY A 300 -21.94 -3.87 -4.89
N ILE A 301 -22.98 -4.68 -5.08
CA ILE A 301 -22.84 -6.14 -5.31
C ILE A 301 -22.01 -6.44 -6.55
N ALA A 302 -22.15 -5.62 -7.60
CA ALA A 302 -21.36 -5.75 -8.81
C ALA A 302 -19.90 -5.27 -8.63
N ALA A 303 -19.60 -4.54 -7.55
CA ALA A 303 -18.28 -3.99 -7.24
C ALA A 303 -17.48 -4.85 -6.25
N TYR A 304 -18.14 -5.56 -5.32
CA TYR A 304 -17.48 -6.32 -4.26
C TYR A 304 -17.78 -7.82 -4.33
N SER A 305 -16.74 -8.64 -4.50
CA SER A 305 -16.85 -10.10 -4.60
C SER A 305 -17.23 -10.78 -3.27
N SER A 306 -17.05 -10.11 -2.13
CA SER A 306 -17.43 -10.59 -0.79
C SER A 306 -18.94 -10.85 -0.63
N TRP A 307 -19.77 -10.28 -1.52
CA TRP A 307 -21.20 -10.55 -1.54
C TRP A 307 -21.55 -11.97 -1.97
N SER A 308 -20.68 -12.68 -2.70
CA SER A 308 -21.03 -13.99 -3.30
C SER A 308 -21.54 -14.99 -2.26
N SER A 309 -20.77 -15.23 -1.19
CA SER A 309 -21.16 -16.14 -0.11
C SER A 309 -22.35 -15.63 0.70
N THR A 310 -22.48 -14.32 0.85
CA THR A 310 -23.65 -13.69 1.48
C THR A 310 -24.93 -13.92 0.66
N ILE A 311 -24.87 -13.78 -0.67
CA ILE A 311 -26.01 -13.99 -1.58
C ILE A 311 -26.40 -15.47 -1.65
N GLU A 312 -25.43 -16.37 -1.65
CA GLU A 312 -25.69 -17.81 -1.55
C GLU A 312 -26.38 -18.16 -0.24
N LEU A 313 -25.89 -17.64 0.90
CA LEU A 313 -26.54 -17.82 2.18
C LEU A 313 -27.96 -17.25 2.19
N ILE A 314 -28.17 -16.03 1.67
CA ILE A 314 -29.50 -15.40 1.56
C ILE A 314 -30.46 -16.27 0.74
N LYS A 315 -29.97 -16.88 -0.35
CA LYS A 315 -30.73 -17.83 -1.17
C LYS A 315 -31.10 -19.09 -0.39
N GLU A 316 -30.18 -19.63 0.42
CA GLU A 316 -30.40 -20.83 1.23
C GLU A 316 -31.44 -20.60 2.34
N ILE A 317 -31.36 -19.47 3.04
CA ILE A 317 -32.27 -19.15 4.16
C ILE A 317 -33.65 -18.70 3.66
N ASN A 318 -33.77 -18.32 2.38
CA ASN A 318 -35.02 -17.97 1.70
C ASN A 318 -35.84 -16.88 2.42
N VAL A 319 -35.15 -15.87 2.94
CA VAL A 319 -35.75 -14.68 3.59
C VAL A 319 -35.84 -13.53 2.59
N PRO A 320 -36.89 -12.69 2.62
CA PRO A 320 -36.96 -11.51 1.78
C PRO A 320 -35.73 -10.61 1.97
N ALA A 321 -35.01 -10.35 0.87
CA ALA A 321 -33.82 -9.51 0.86
C ALA A 321 -33.97 -8.35 -0.12
N VAL A 322 -33.68 -7.14 0.35
CA VAL A 322 -33.78 -5.91 -0.44
C VAL A 322 -32.42 -5.25 -0.54
N PHE A 323 -31.97 -5.06 -1.78
CA PHE A 323 -30.71 -4.40 -2.11
C PHE A 323 -31.00 -3.08 -2.81
N SER A 324 -30.23 -2.04 -2.46
CA SER A 324 -30.24 -0.77 -3.21
C SER A 324 -28.83 -0.35 -3.58
N ASP A 325 -28.71 0.49 -4.60
CA ASP A 325 -27.44 0.98 -5.11
C ASP A 325 -27.51 2.46 -5.51
N TYR A 326 -26.36 3.08 -5.76
CA TYR A 326 -26.22 4.52 -5.99
C TYR A 326 -26.87 5.00 -7.30
N CYS A 327 -27.08 4.13 -8.28
CA CYS A 327 -27.80 4.44 -9.50
C CYS A 327 -28.49 3.21 -10.11
N GLU A 328 -29.40 3.47 -11.05
CA GLU A 328 -30.13 2.45 -11.81
C GLU A 328 -29.21 1.46 -12.53
N GLU A 329 -28.07 1.93 -13.02
CA GLU A 329 -27.10 1.06 -13.67
C GLU A 329 -26.45 0.08 -12.71
N ALA A 330 -26.06 0.55 -11.52
CA ALA A 330 -25.48 -0.30 -10.50
C ALA A 330 -26.49 -1.35 -10.00
N CYS A 331 -27.77 -0.97 -9.86
CA CYS A 331 -28.85 -1.89 -9.53
C CYS A 331 -29.04 -2.96 -10.61
N HIS A 332 -28.99 -2.58 -11.89
CA HIS A 332 -29.11 -3.53 -13.01
C HIS A 332 -27.97 -4.57 -13.01
N LEU A 333 -26.75 -4.13 -12.74
CA LEU A 333 -25.60 -5.01 -12.66
C LEU A 333 -25.67 -5.92 -11.43
N ALA A 334 -26.04 -5.37 -10.29
CA ALA A 334 -26.27 -6.14 -9.07
C ALA A 334 -27.32 -7.25 -9.31
N ALA A 335 -28.45 -6.91 -9.94
CA ALA A 335 -29.48 -7.89 -10.31
C ALA A 335 -28.96 -8.97 -11.26
N SER A 336 -28.11 -8.60 -12.22
CA SER A 336 -27.46 -9.56 -13.14
C SER A 336 -26.53 -10.51 -12.38
N CYS A 337 -25.67 -9.98 -11.49
CA CYS A 337 -24.79 -10.79 -10.64
C CYS A 337 -25.57 -11.76 -9.76
N ILE A 338 -26.62 -11.30 -9.09
CA ILE A 338 -27.47 -12.16 -8.23
C ILE A 338 -28.16 -13.24 -9.08
N THR A 339 -28.66 -12.89 -10.25
CA THR A 339 -29.32 -13.87 -11.15
C THR A 339 -28.33 -14.95 -11.61
N THR A 340 -27.09 -14.56 -11.94
CA THR A 340 -26.03 -15.51 -12.31
C THR A 340 -25.65 -16.43 -11.16
N LEU A 341 -25.50 -15.90 -9.94
CA LEU A 341 -25.11 -16.69 -8.76
C LEU A 341 -26.23 -17.62 -8.27
N THR A 342 -27.46 -17.12 -8.24
CA THR A 342 -28.59 -17.86 -7.67
C THR A 342 -29.31 -18.74 -8.70
N GLY A 343 -29.11 -18.49 -10.00
CA GLY A 343 -29.84 -19.15 -11.10
C GLY A 343 -31.32 -18.76 -11.15
N ARG A 344 -31.74 -17.76 -10.37
CA ARG A 344 -33.12 -17.26 -10.32
C ARG A 344 -33.09 -15.72 -10.42
N PRO A 345 -33.99 -15.10 -11.19
CA PRO A 345 -34.18 -13.66 -11.08
C PRO A 345 -34.65 -13.31 -9.67
N LEU A 346 -34.28 -12.13 -9.19
CA LEU A 346 -34.71 -11.60 -7.90
C LEU A 346 -36.25 -11.69 -7.77
N SER A 347 -36.73 -12.23 -6.66
CA SER A 347 -38.16 -12.29 -6.32
C SER A 347 -38.77 -10.91 -6.07
N VAL A 348 -37.92 -9.93 -5.73
CA VAL A 348 -38.25 -8.52 -5.54
C VAL A 348 -37.31 -7.69 -6.42
N PRO A 349 -37.80 -6.85 -7.36
CA PRO A 349 -36.93 -6.11 -8.27
C PRO A 349 -35.90 -5.27 -7.50
N GLY A 350 -34.64 -5.28 -7.93
CA GLY A 350 -33.57 -4.45 -7.34
C GLY A 350 -33.91 -2.98 -7.51
N PHE A 351 -33.95 -2.22 -6.41
CA PHE A 351 -34.49 -0.86 -6.41
C PHE A 351 -33.40 0.20 -6.58
N VAL A 352 -33.67 1.13 -7.50
CA VAL A 352 -33.21 2.51 -7.36
C VAL A 352 -33.96 3.10 -6.17
N LYS A 353 -33.19 3.59 -5.18
CA LYS A 353 -33.62 4.22 -3.92
C LYS A 353 -34.96 4.99 -4.09
N VAL A 354 -36.10 4.47 -3.64
CA VAL A 354 -37.40 5.18 -3.77
C VAL A 354 -37.43 6.46 -2.94
N TRP A 355 -36.72 6.44 -1.80
CA TRP A 355 -36.36 7.62 -1.03
C TRP A 355 -34.96 8.06 -1.45
N CYS A 356 -34.85 8.56 -2.68
CA CYS A 356 -33.60 9.05 -3.25
C CYS A 356 -32.97 10.12 -2.34
N TYR A 357 -31.64 10.04 -2.21
CA TYR A 357 -30.85 11.02 -1.49
C TYR A 357 -30.96 12.38 -2.20
N PRO A 358 -31.50 13.44 -1.55
CA PRO A 358 -31.86 14.67 -2.24
C PRO A 358 -30.70 15.64 -2.51
N THR A 359 -29.44 15.20 -2.31
CA THR A 359 -28.25 15.94 -2.77
C THR A 359 -27.48 15.14 -3.80
N ALA A 360 -26.88 15.83 -4.77
CA ALA A 360 -25.97 15.22 -5.71
C ALA A 360 -24.77 14.65 -4.95
N CYS A 361 -24.58 13.35 -5.09
CA CYS A 361 -23.44 12.69 -4.48
C CYS A 361 -22.17 13.20 -5.18
N GLN A 362 -21.26 13.84 -4.45
CA GLN A 362 -19.97 14.29 -5.00
C GLN A 362 -19.17 13.10 -5.55
N ARG A 363 -19.37 11.89 -4.99
CA ARG A 363 -18.89 10.59 -5.53
C ARG A 363 -19.57 10.16 -6.84
N ALA A 364 -20.82 10.56 -7.11
CA ALA A 364 -21.52 10.25 -8.38
C ALA A 364 -21.06 11.15 -9.55
N ILE A 365 -20.53 12.35 -9.27
CA ILE A 365 -19.91 13.23 -10.27
C ILE A 365 -18.57 12.64 -10.77
N GLU A 366 -17.86 11.91 -9.89
CA GLU A 366 -16.65 11.15 -10.22
C GLU A 366 -16.96 9.86 -10.98
N TYR A 367 -18.01 9.12 -10.61
CA TYR A 367 -18.43 7.89 -11.29
C TYR A 367 -19.18 8.08 -12.62
N ARG A 368 -19.69 9.28 -12.91
CA ARG A 368 -20.14 9.68 -14.26
C ARG A 368 -19.01 9.59 -15.33
N GLY A 369 -17.80 9.18 -14.95
CA GLY A 369 -16.67 8.86 -15.82
C GLY A 369 -16.17 7.41 -15.80
N GLN A 370 -16.60 6.55 -14.88
CA GLN A 370 -15.99 5.23 -14.74
C GLN A 370 -16.61 4.19 -15.69
N ARG A 371 -15.72 3.50 -16.42
CA ARG A 371 -16.03 2.37 -17.30
C ARG A 371 -16.65 1.20 -16.53
N LEU A 372 -17.76 0.68 -17.04
CA LEU A 372 -18.04 -0.75 -16.99
C LEU A 372 -17.38 -1.40 -18.21
N ASN A 373 -16.36 -2.21 -17.94
CA ASN A 373 -15.51 -2.81 -18.96
C ASN A 373 -16.26 -3.99 -19.60
N THR A 374 -16.95 -3.77 -20.71
CA THR A 374 -17.69 -4.77 -21.52
C THR A 374 -16.82 -5.89 -22.14
N ARG A 375 -15.50 -5.92 -21.88
CA ARG A 375 -14.62 -7.03 -22.29
C ARG A 375 -14.84 -8.30 -21.46
N THR A 376 -15.40 -8.20 -20.25
CA THR A 376 -15.70 -9.36 -19.39
C THR A 376 -16.89 -10.17 -19.92
N HIS A 377 -17.89 -9.52 -20.54
CA HIS A 377 -19.11 -10.20 -20.98
C HIS A 377 -18.96 -11.09 -22.22
N LYS A 378 -18.07 -10.77 -23.17
CA LYS A 378 -17.88 -11.60 -24.37
C LYS A 378 -16.99 -12.83 -24.16
N LYS A 379 -16.07 -12.83 -23.18
CA LYS A 379 -15.31 -14.04 -22.81
C LYS A 379 -16.10 -14.99 -21.91
N ILE A 380 -16.99 -14.46 -21.06
CA ILE A 380 -17.84 -15.28 -20.19
C ILE A 380 -18.95 -15.98 -20.99
N SER A 381 -19.55 -15.34 -22.00
CA SER A 381 -20.61 -15.98 -22.80
C SER A 381 -20.13 -17.10 -23.74
N PHE A 382 -18.85 -17.17 -24.11
CA PHE A 382 -18.33 -18.17 -25.05
C PHE A 382 -17.77 -19.43 -24.36
N ILE A 383 -17.51 -19.37 -23.04
CA ILE A 383 -16.97 -20.49 -22.25
C ILE A 383 -18.09 -21.39 -21.67
N TRP A 384 -19.33 -20.90 -21.59
CA TRP A 384 -20.41 -21.60 -20.88
C TRP A 384 -21.32 -22.48 -21.75
N THR A 385 -21.06 -22.63 -23.06
CA THR A 385 -21.82 -23.54 -23.94
C THR A 385 -21.19 -24.92 -24.11
N ALA A 386 -20.03 -25.21 -23.51
CA ALA A 386 -19.38 -26.52 -23.63
C ALA A 386 -18.95 -27.04 -22.25
N GLY A 387 -19.83 -27.80 -21.57
CA GLY A 387 -19.48 -28.44 -20.31
C GLY A 387 -20.66 -28.95 -19.49
N LEU A 388 -21.66 -29.58 -20.11
CA LEU A 388 -22.59 -30.45 -19.40
C LEU A 388 -21.84 -31.75 -19.04
N GLY A 389 -21.63 -32.02 -17.76
CA GLY A 389 -21.30 -33.38 -17.28
C GLY A 389 -20.43 -33.49 -16.04
N PHE A 390 -21.05 -34.02 -14.97
CA PHE A 390 -20.48 -34.68 -13.78
C PHE A 390 -19.77 -33.84 -12.71
N GLY A 391 -20.22 -34.04 -11.46
CA GLY A 391 -19.88 -33.24 -10.30
C GLY A 391 -18.83 -33.83 -9.37
N GLN A 392 -18.25 -32.94 -8.56
CA GLN A 392 -17.72 -33.11 -7.20
C GLN A 392 -17.49 -31.69 -6.62
N GLY A 393 -17.57 -31.54 -5.29
CA GLY A 393 -17.87 -30.29 -4.57
C GLY A 393 -17.07 -29.04 -4.97
N PHE A 394 -17.79 -27.93 -5.18
CA PHE A 394 -17.24 -26.64 -5.64
C PHE A 394 -16.54 -25.87 -4.51
N LYS A 395 -15.23 -25.65 -4.65
CA LYS A 395 -14.43 -24.65 -3.92
C LYS A 395 -14.74 -23.23 -4.47
N VAL A 396 -14.87 -22.24 -3.59
CA VAL A 396 -15.20 -20.83 -3.88
C VAL A 396 -14.22 -20.21 -4.89
N PRO A 397 -14.68 -19.41 -5.87
CA PRO A 397 -13.84 -19.07 -7.01
C PRO A 397 -12.85 -17.91 -6.77
N PHE A 398 -13.02 -17.03 -5.78
CA PHE A 398 -12.14 -15.86 -5.61
C PHE A 398 -11.92 -15.43 -4.14
N ARG A 399 -10.68 -15.00 -3.81
CA ARG A 399 -10.39 -14.19 -2.61
C ARG A 399 -10.17 -12.73 -3.00
N VAL A 400 -10.53 -11.81 -2.10
CA VAL A 400 -10.52 -10.34 -2.31
C VAL A 400 -9.15 -9.84 -2.76
N ASN A 401 -8.06 -10.42 -2.23
CA ASN A 401 -6.69 -10.02 -2.52
C ASN A 401 -6.28 -10.25 -4.00
N ASP A 402 -6.91 -11.21 -4.69
CA ASP A 402 -6.59 -11.57 -6.08
C ASP A 402 -7.32 -10.69 -7.12
N VAL A 403 -8.26 -9.83 -6.70
CA VAL A 403 -9.16 -9.05 -7.58
C VAL A 403 -9.00 -7.52 -7.43
N LEU A 404 -8.39 -7.06 -6.33
CA LEU A 404 -8.04 -5.65 -6.06
C LEU A 404 -7.36 -4.88 -7.23
N PRO A 405 -6.50 -5.47 -8.07
CA PRO A 405 -5.84 -4.77 -9.17
C PRO A 405 -6.71 -4.60 -10.42
N VAL A 406 -7.85 -5.31 -10.50
CA VAL A 406 -8.84 -5.16 -11.59
C VAL A 406 -9.85 -4.04 -11.26
N LEU A 407 -9.86 -3.58 -10.00
CA LEU A 407 -10.70 -2.49 -9.51
C LEU A 407 -10.08 -1.11 -9.81
N PRO A 408 -10.91 -0.05 -9.96
CA PRO A 408 -10.44 1.31 -10.19
C PRO A 408 -9.47 1.77 -9.07
N ARG A 409 -8.35 2.43 -9.44
CA ARG A 409 -7.30 2.89 -8.51
C ARG A 409 -7.82 3.64 -7.28
N GLN A 410 -8.97 4.31 -7.35
CA GLN A 410 -9.55 5.07 -6.23
C GLN A 410 -10.10 4.19 -5.09
N LEU A 411 -10.42 2.91 -5.36
CA LEU A 411 -10.90 1.94 -4.38
C LEU A 411 -9.79 1.03 -3.88
N SER A 412 -8.84 0.66 -4.76
CA SER A 412 -7.77 -0.26 -4.43
C SER A 412 -6.56 0.42 -3.80
N TRP A 413 -6.24 1.67 -4.12
CA TRP A 413 -5.01 2.35 -3.65
C TRP A 413 -4.91 2.58 -2.12
N PRO A 414 -5.98 2.97 -1.40
CA PRO A 414 -5.93 3.12 0.07
C PRO A 414 -5.80 1.79 0.80
N VAL A 415 -6.30 0.71 0.18
CA VAL A 415 -6.30 -0.65 0.72
C VAL A 415 -4.95 -1.30 0.41
N LEU A 416 -4.48 -1.23 -0.84
CA LEU A 416 -3.19 -1.73 -1.32
C LEU A 416 -1.98 -1.10 -0.61
N ASN A 417 -2.05 0.18 -0.23
CA ASN A 417 -0.99 0.86 0.54
C ASN A 417 -0.75 0.27 1.95
N ASN A 418 -1.70 -0.52 2.46
CA ASN A 418 -1.63 -1.19 3.75
C ASN A 418 -1.35 -2.70 3.64
N PHE A 419 -1.41 -3.29 2.44
CA PHE A 419 -1.37 -4.75 2.28
C PHE A 419 0.00 -5.34 1.98
N HIS A 420 0.96 -4.56 1.46
CA HIS A 420 2.30 -5.06 1.15
C HIS A 420 3.41 -4.05 1.44
N SER A 421 4.49 -4.55 2.03
CA SER A 421 5.74 -3.81 2.28
C SER A 421 6.67 -3.97 1.07
N ALA A 422 7.62 -3.05 0.87
CA ALA A 422 8.68 -3.21 -0.12
C ALA A 422 9.55 -4.48 0.13
N VAL A 423 9.44 -5.09 1.32
CA VAL A 423 9.99 -6.42 1.66
C VAL A 423 9.34 -7.55 0.86
N ASP A 424 8.08 -7.39 0.44
CA ASP A 424 7.31 -8.43 -0.25
C ASP A 424 7.68 -8.57 -1.75
N LEU A 425 8.73 -7.88 -2.19
CA LEU A 425 9.34 -7.93 -3.52
C LEU A 425 10.31 -9.09 -3.72
N LEU A 426 10.77 -9.74 -2.64
CA LEU A 426 11.84 -10.72 -2.71
C LEU A 426 11.28 -12.15 -2.85
N PRO A 427 11.78 -12.94 -3.83
CA PRO A 427 11.41 -14.36 -3.95
C PRO A 427 11.86 -15.12 -2.70
N TYR A 428 11.04 -16.06 -2.21
CA TYR A 428 11.49 -17.03 -1.20
C TYR A 428 11.77 -18.38 -1.85
N TYR A 429 12.80 -19.08 -1.38
CA TYR A 429 13.16 -20.39 -1.90
C TYR A 429 12.17 -21.46 -1.47
N VAL A 430 11.86 -22.36 -2.40
CA VAL A 430 10.92 -23.46 -2.21
C VAL A 430 11.63 -24.80 -2.09
N GLY A 431 12.58 -25.08 -2.98
CA GLY A 431 13.25 -26.38 -3.07
C GLY A 431 14.02 -26.56 -4.37
N SER A 432 14.92 -27.55 -4.43
CA SER A 432 15.65 -27.93 -5.64
C SER A 432 15.10 -29.22 -6.22
N VAL A 433 14.70 -29.18 -7.50
CA VAL A 433 14.12 -30.33 -8.19
C VAL A 433 15.24 -31.13 -8.83
N THR A 434 15.61 -32.23 -8.17
CA THR A 434 16.63 -33.17 -8.68
C THR A 434 15.99 -34.29 -9.51
N PRO A 435 16.73 -34.89 -10.45
CA PRO A 435 16.22 -36.00 -11.26
C PRO A 435 16.13 -37.33 -10.49
N ASN A 436 16.91 -37.50 -9.41
CA ASN A 436 17.07 -38.78 -8.71
C ASN A 436 16.28 -38.92 -7.39
N ASN A 437 15.85 -37.81 -6.79
CA ASN A 437 15.39 -37.79 -5.39
C ASN A 437 13.87 -37.66 -5.20
N GLY A 438 13.08 -37.96 -6.23
CA GLY A 438 11.62 -37.89 -6.19
C GLY A 438 11.07 -36.46 -6.32
N SER A 439 9.75 -36.34 -6.25
CA SER A 439 9.05 -35.06 -6.35
C SER A 439 9.20 -34.22 -5.08
N ILE A 440 9.28 -32.90 -5.23
CA ILE A 440 9.27 -31.95 -4.11
C ILE A 440 7.88 -31.36 -3.94
N ASP A 441 7.42 -31.26 -2.69
CA ASP A 441 6.09 -30.73 -2.35
C ASP A 441 6.19 -29.42 -1.56
N TRP A 442 5.36 -28.44 -1.90
CA TRP A 442 5.27 -27.18 -1.15
C TRP A 442 3.91 -26.51 -1.22
N LYS A 443 3.75 -25.49 -0.37
CA LYS A 443 2.60 -24.58 -0.38
C LYS A 443 3.00 -23.27 -1.06
N GLY A 444 2.27 -22.92 -2.11
CA GLY A 444 2.40 -21.66 -2.82
C GLY A 444 1.45 -20.57 -2.31
N ALA A 445 1.57 -19.37 -2.87
CA ALA A 445 0.67 -18.25 -2.55
C ALA A 445 -0.74 -18.51 -3.11
N CYS A 446 -0.82 -19.11 -4.30
CA CYS A 446 -2.05 -19.47 -5.00
C CYS A 446 -2.46 -20.93 -4.80
N PHE A 447 -1.52 -21.87 -4.88
CA PHE A 447 -1.79 -23.30 -4.86
C PHE A 447 -1.22 -23.93 -3.58
N TYR A 448 -2.04 -24.64 -2.80
CA TYR A 448 -1.59 -25.21 -1.53
C TYR A 448 -1.07 -26.65 -1.60
N GLY A 449 -1.16 -27.29 -2.76
CA GLY A 449 -0.56 -28.60 -3.03
C GLY A 449 0.24 -28.56 -4.32
N ASN A 450 1.49 -28.14 -4.27
CA ASN A 450 2.38 -28.12 -5.43
C ASN A 450 3.38 -29.25 -5.35
N GLU A 451 3.61 -29.92 -6.47
CA GLU A 451 4.53 -31.04 -6.63
C GLU A 451 5.37 -30.83 -7.90
N ALA A 452 6.70 -30.90 -7.83
CA ALA A 452 7.57 -30.79 -9.01
C ALA A 452 8.53 -31.96 -9.19
N ARG A 453 8.77 -32.37 -10.44
CA ARG A 453 9.74 -33.40 -10.85
C ARG A 453 10.48 -32.99 -12.11
N LEU A 454 11.73 -33.41 -12.26
CA LEU A 454 12.59 -33.09 -13.41
C LEU A 454 12.98 -34.37 -14.15
N GLU A 455 12.81 -34.38 -15.47
CA GLU A 455 13.27 -35.45 -16.35
C GLU A 455 14.22 -34.91 -17.41
N PHE A 456 15.33 -35.59 -17.68
CA PHE A 456 16.18 -35.25 -18.82
C PHE A 456 15.56 -35.76 -20.12
N THR A 457 15.66 -34.97 -21.18
CA THR A 457 15.22 -35.39 -22.52
C THR A 457 16.40 -35.99 -23.28
N GLU A 458 16.21 -37.18 -23.85
CA GLU A 458 17.15 -37.73 -24.83
C GLU A 458 16.95 -37.01 -26.16
N GLY A 459 17.96 -36.24 -26.61
CA GLY A 459 17.90 -35.49 -27.86
C GLY A 459 19.25 -35.40 -28.57
N ASP A 460 19.22 -35.21 -29.89
CA ASP A 460 20.40 -35.20 -30.79
C ASP A 460 21.34 -33.98 -30.61
N ARG A 461 21.11 -33.11 -29.62
CA ARG A 461 21.94 -31.92 -29.33
C ARG A 461 22.56 -32.04 -27.95
N GLU A 462 23.90 -31.96 -27.88
CA GLU A 462 24.65 -31.88 -26.62
C GLU A 462 24.93 -30.42 -26.22
N PRO A 463 24.65 -30.01 -24.97
CA PRO A 463 24.14 -30.82 -23.86
C PRO A 463 22.61 -31.03 -23.94
N ALA A 464 22.17 -32.27 -23.72
CA ALA A 464 20.77 -32.68 -23.79
C ALA A 464 19.92 -32.00 -22.71
N GLY A 465 18.80 -31.37 -23.10
CA GLY A 465 17.94 -30.58 -22.22
C GLY A 465 17.12 -31.39 -21.20
N GLY A 466 16.07 -30.77 -20.65
CA GLY A 466 15.20 -31.41 -19.66
C GLY A 466 13.80 -30.82 -19.63
N ILE A 467 12.85 -31.56 -19.06
CA ILE A 467 11.47 -31.13 -18.83
C ILE A 467 11.21 -31.17 -17.32
N LEU A 468 10.87 -30.01 -16.78
CA LEU A 468 10.36 -29.87 -15.42
C LEU A 468 8.83 -29.95 -15.46
N TYR A 469 8.28 -30.94 -14.77
CA TYR A 469 6.84 -31.07 -14.57
C TYR A 469 6.48 -30.47 -13.23
N LEU A 470 5.58 -29.49 -13.24
CA LEU A 470 5.03 -28.86 -12.06
C LEU A 470 3.54 -29.13 -11.99
N LYS A 471 3.12 -29.94 -11.02
CA LYS A 471 1.72 -30.19 -10.71
C LYS A 471 1.27 -29.25 -9.61
N THR A 472 0.37 -28.35 -9.97
CA THR A 472 -0.25 -27.41 -9.03
C THR A 472 -1.64 -27.92 -8.65
N SER A 473 -1.97 -27.94 -7.37
CA SER A 473 -3.25 -28.41 -6.86
C SER A 473 -3.70 -27.61 -5.64
N ASP A 474 -4.97 -27.78 -5.25
CA ASP A 474 -5.58 -27.01 -4.17
C ASP A 474 -5.45 -25.49 -4.33
N ALA A 475 -5.76 -25.00 -5.53
CA ALA A 475 -5.90 -23.57 -5.80
C ALA A 475 -6.91 -22.96 -4.83
N HIS A 476 -6.48 -21.92 -4.13
CA HIS A 476 -7.33 -21.23 -3.16
C HIS A 476 -8.25 -20.19 -3.82
N SER A 477 -7.97 -19.82 -5.08
CA SER A 477 -8.82 -19.01 -5.97
C SER A 477 -8.60 -19.42 -7.44
N TRP A 478 -9.57 -19.13 -8.32
CA TRP A 478 -9.50 -19.32 -9.77
C TRP A 478 -8.73 -18.20 -10.50
N THR A 479 -8.44 -17.06 -9.84
CA THR A 479 -7.63 -15.97 -10.42
C THR A 479 -6.31 -15.73 -9.71
N CYS A 480 -6.06 -16.44 -8.60
CA CYS A 480 -4.74 -16.37 -7.98
C CYS A 480 -3.69 -16.88 -8.96
N MET A 481 -2.46 -16.42 -8.77
CA MET A 481 -1.35 -16.78 -9.63
C MET A 481 -0.09 -16.88 -8.79
N ASP A 482 0.60 -18.00 -8.92
CA ASP A 482 1.97 -18.12 -8.43
C ASP A 482 2.94 -17.74 -9.54
N LEU A 483 3.92 -16.92 -9.18
CA LEU A 483 5.05 -16.60 -10.05
C LEU A 483 6.27 -17.31 -9.50
N TYR A 484 6.79 -18.25 -10.28
CA TYR A 484 7.99 -19.00 -9.92
C TYR A 484 9.19 -18.49 -10.71
N VAL A 485 10.31 -18.36 -10.02
CA VAL A 485 11.63 -18.20 -10.64
C VAL A 485 12.33 -19.56 -10.53
N PHE A 486 12.86 -20.04 -11.64
CA PHE A 486 13.63 -21.27 -11.74
C PHE A 486 15.07 -20.89 -12.04
N ALA A 487 15.98 -21.23 -11.14
CA ALA A 487 17.37 -20.84 -11.26
C ALA A 487 18.33 -22.03 -11.18
N THR A 488 19.38 -21.96 -11.99
CA THR A 488 20.65 -22.64 -11.82
C THR A 488 21.72 -21.53 -11.72
N PRO A 489 22.95 -21.84 -11.27
CA PRO A 489 24.06 -20.88 -11.30
C PRO A 489 24.32 -20.31 -12.70
N TYR A 490 23.89 -21.04 -13.74
CA TYR A 490 24.11 -20.71 -15.15
C TYR A 490 22.91 -19.97 -15.75
N ARG A 491 21.66 -20.33 -15.38
CA ARG A 491 20.44 -19.74 -15.94
C ARG A 491 19.36 -19.36 -14.93
N VAL A 492 18.67 -18.27 -15.23
CA VAL A 492 17.41 -17.89 -14.57
C VAL A 492 16.31 -17.84 -15.61
N THR A 493 15.24 -18.58 -15.35
CA THR A 493 13.98 -18.52 -16.08
C THR A 493 12.84 -18.28 -15.09
N TRP A 494 11.71 -17.79 -15.56
CA TRP A 494 10.53 -17.62 -14.72
C TRP A 494 9.31 -18.10 -15.48
N ASP A 495 8.31 -18.53 -14.72
CA ASP A 495 7.02 -18.92 -15.28
C ASP A 495 5.92 -18.66 -14.26
N TYR A 496 4.69 -18.53 -14.75
CA TYR A 496 3.54 -18.22 -13.93
C TYR A 496 2.42 -19.24 -14.15
N TYR A 497 1.75 -19.60 -13.06
CA TYR A 497 0.71 -20.62 -13.10
C TYR A 497 -0.58 -20.06 -12.51
N PHE A 498 -1.67 -20.21 -13.26
CA PHE A 498 -3.00 -19.69 -12.93
C PHE A 498 -4.08 -20.79 -12.84
N SER A 499 -3.71 -22.05 -13.09
CA SER A 499 -4.64 -23.18 -13.05
C SER A 499 -4.01 -24.37 -12.33
N ALA A 500 -4.80 -25.03 -11.49
CA ALA A 500 -4.42 -26.26 -10.80
C ALA A 500 -4.41 -27.43 -11.78
N ARG A 501 -3.25 -27.67 -12.41
CA ARG A 501 -2.99 -28.78 -13.33
C ARG A 501 -1.50 -29.11 -13.35
N GLU A 502 -1.15 -30.15 -14.09
CA GLU A 502 0.24 -30.41 -14.46
C GLU A 502 0.67 -29.44 -15.57
N HIS A 503 1.76 -28.72 -15.32
CA HIS A 503 2.42 -27.80 -16.23
C HIS A 503 3.80 -28.34 -16.57
N THR A 504 4.31 -27.94 -17.73
CA THR A 504 5.63 -28.37 -18.20
C THR A 504 6.47 -27.15 -18.57
N LEU A 505 7.63 -27.03 -17.94
CA LEU A 505 8.66 -26.08 -18.31
C LEU A 505 9.77 -26.85 -19.03
N LYS A 506 10.01 -26.51 -20.29
CA LYS A 506 10.99 -27.19 -21.14
C LYS A 506 12.28 -26.39 -21.21
N PHE A 507 13.39 -27.05 -20.92
CA PHE A 507 14.74 -26.58 -21.20
C PHE A 507 15.21 -27.23 -22.51
N ASP A 508 15.28 -26.45 -23.60
CA ASP A 508 15.61 -26.99 -24.92
C ASP A 508 17.05 -27.55 -25.01
N SER A 509 18.00 -26.93 -24.31
CA SER A 509 19.37 -27.42 -24.10
C SER A 509 19.99 -26.74 -22.87
N TRP A 510 20.96 -27.39 -22.23
CA TRP A 510 21.79 -26.72 -21.21
C TRP A 510 22.79 -25.77 -21.90
N GLU A 511 23.15 -24.67 -21.27
CA GLU A 511 24.00 -23.61 -21.84
C GLU A 511 25.43 -24.14 -21.92
N GLU A 512 25.85 -24.90 -20.91
CA GLU A 512 27.18 -25.52 -20.83
C GLU A 512 27.10 -26.96 -20.28
N PRO A 513 28.10 -27.82 -20.57
CA PRO A 513 28.18 -29.16 -19.98
C PRO A 513 28.26 -29.15 -18.44
N ALA A 514 28.84 -28.09 -17.86
CA ALA A 514 28.92 -27.89 -16.42
C ALA A 514 27.54 -27.66 -15.78
N GLU A 515 26.62 -27.00 -16.49
CA GLU A 515 25.24 -26.83 -16.06
C GLU A 515 24.50 -28.18 -16.01
N LEU A 516 24.71 -29.05 -17.00
CA LEU A 516 24.11 -30.40 -17.01
C LEU A 516 24.60 -31.22 -15.81
N GLU A 517 25.89 -31.15 -15.48
CA GLU A 517 26.45 -31.85 -14.33
C GLU A 517 25.93 -31.26 -13.00
N TYR A 518 25.80 -29.94 -12.92
CA TYR A 518 25.17 -29.26 -11.79
C TYR A 518 23.73 -29.74 -11.58
N VAL A 519 22.91 -29.76 -12.63
CA VAL A 519 21.49 -30.15 -12.53
C VAL A 519 21.35 -31.64 -12.15
N LYS A 520 22.30 -32.51 -12.54
CA LYS A 520 22.32 -33.91 -12.09
C LYS A 520 22.58 -34.05 -10.60
N GLN A 521 23.48 -33.24 -10.05
CA GLN A 521 23.92 -33.32 -8.66
C GLN A 521 23.00 -32.54 -7.70
N HIS A 522 22.59 -31.33 -8.09
CA HIS A 522 21.91 -30.35 -7.24
C HIS A 522 20.49 -29.99 -7.70
N GLY A 523 20.12 -30.31 -8.95
CA GLY A 523 18.79 -30.02 -9.49
C GLY A 523 18.57 -28.57 -9.92
N VAL A 524 17.33 -28.20 -10.22
CA VAL A 524 16.91 -26.83 -10.55
C VAL A 524 16.28 -26.18 -9.32
N SER A 525 16.78 -25.02 -8.89
CA SER A 525 16.24 -24.29 -7.74
C SER A 525 14.93 -23.59 -8.10
N VAL A 526 13.91 -23.75 -7.27
CA VAL A 526 12.58 -23.15 -7.44
C VAL A 526 12.37 -22.08 -6.38
N PHE A 527 11.95 -20.91 -6.82
CA PHE A 527 11.62 -19.76 -5.99
C PHE A 527 10.19 -19.35 -6.23
N LEU A 528 9.51 -18.93 -5.18
CA LEU A 528 8.17 -18.38 -5.28
C LEU A 528 8.16 -16.92 -4.86
N MET A 529 7.52 -16.08 -5.67
CA MET A 529 7.23 -14.71 -5.28
C MET A 529 6.03 -14.70 -4.32
N PRO A 530 6.21 -14.26 -3.05
CA PRO A 530 5.16 -14.36 -2.03
C PRO A 530 3.91 -13.53 -2.38
N SER A 531 4.08 -12.48 -3.18
CA SER A 531 3.01 -11.56 -3.60
C SER A 531 2.49 -11.79 -5.02
N GLY A 532 3.00 -12.81 -5.73
CA GLY A 532 2.74 -13.05 -7.15
C GLY A 532 3.20 -11.89 -8.06
N MET A 533 2.91 -11.98 -9.37
CA MET A 533 3.28 -10.93 -10.35
C MET A 533 2.69 -9.56 -10.02
N MET A 534 1.52 -9.54 -9.38
CA MET A 534 0.76 -8.31 -9.19
C MET A 534 1.20 -7.52 -7.96
N GLY A 535 1.55 -8.18 -6.85
CA GLY A 535 2.25 -7.50 -5.75
C GLY A 535 3.63 -7.02 -6.17
N THR A 536 4.34 -7.79 -7.00
CA THR A 536 5.62 -7.36 -7.59
C THR A 536 5.45 -6.12 -8.49
N LEU A 537 4.41 -6.08 -9.33
CA LEU A 537 4.09 -4.93 -10.18
C LEU A 537 3.62 -3.70 -9.39
N LEU A 538 2.91 -3.89 -8.27
CA LEU A 538 2.44 -2.82 -7.38
C LEU A 538 3.58 -2.23 -6.54
N SER A 539 4.49 -3.05 -6.02
CA SER A 539 5.69 -2.56 -5.32
C SER A 539 6.67 -1.87 -6.27
N LEU A 540 6.70 -2.25 -7.56
CA LEU A 540 7.38 -1.47 -8.60
C LEU A 540 6.73 -0.10 -8.83
N ILE A 541 5.43 0.09 -8.54
CA ILE A 541 4.78 1.42 -8.62
C ILE A 541 5.25 2.34 -7.49
N ASP A 542 5.71 1.83 -6.35
CA ASP A 542 6.30 2.67 -5.29
C ASP A 542 7.77 3.00 -5.57
N ILE A 543 8.49 2.12 -6.28
CA ILE A 543 9.93 2.27 -6.60
C ILE A 543 10.17 3.05 -7.91
N LEU A 544 9.46 2.75 -8.99
CA LEU A 544 9.65 3.39 -10.30
C LEU A 544 9.51 4.93 -10.28
N PRO A 545 8.59 5.54 -9.49
CA PRO A 545 8.51 6.99 -9.36
C PRO A 545 9.76 7.62 -8.75
N LEU A 546 10.50 6.90 -7.87
CA LEU A 546 11.67 7.42 -7.17
C LEU A 546 12.74 7.90 -8.14
N PHE A 547 12.92 7.17 -9.25
CA PHE A 547 13.90 7.48 -10.29
C PHE A 547 13.44 8.58 -11.27
N SER A 548 12.22 9.11 -11.11
CA SER A 548 11.69 10.16 -11.98
C SER A 548 12.33 11.51 -11.66
N ASN A 549 12.91 12.15 -12.67
CA ASN A 549 13.42 13.51 -12.56
C ASN A 549 12.31 14.57 -12.73
N SER A 550 11.32 14.54 -11.83
CA SER A 550 10.18 15.44 -11.84
C SER A 550 9.75 15.80 -10.42
N HIS A 551 8.92 16.83 -10.24
CA HIS A 551 8.31 17.12 -8.93
C HIS A 551 7.49 15.95 -8.38
N TRP A 552 6.92 15.11 -9.26
CA TRP A 552 6.24 13.88 -8.85
C TRP A 552 7.23 12.87 -8.27
N GLY A 553 8.38 12.66 -8.91
CA GLY A 553 9.43 11.79 -8.38
C GLY A 553 10.02 12.33 -7.08
N GLN A 554 10.23 13.64 -6.97
CA GLN A 554 10.67 14.28 -5.73
C GLN A 554 9.69 14.02 -4.57
N ASN A 555 8.39 14.25 -4.79
CA ASN A 555 7.37 13.98 -3.78
C ASN A 555 7.28 12.48 -3.44
N ALA A 556 7.55 11.58 -4.41
CA ALA A 556 7.59 10.15 -4.17
C ALA A 556 8.79 9.75 -3.27
N ASN A 557 9.98 10.31 -3.50
CA ASN A 557 11.14 10.09 -2.63
C ASN A 557 10.86 10.56 -1.19
N LEU A 558 10.32 11.78 -1.03
CA LEU A 558 9.97 12.30 0.29
C LEU A 558 8.92 11.44 0.99
N ALA A 559 7.84 11.06 0.30
CA ALA A 559 6.80 10.20 0.86
C ALA A 559 7.33 8.79 1.20
N PHE A 560 8.27 8.27 0.42
CA PHE A 560 8.92 6.98 0.69
C PHE A 560 9.75 7.03 1.97
N LEU A 561 10.62 8.04 2.11
CA LEU A 561 11.45 8.24 3.30
C LEU A 561 10.60 8.55 4.54
N GLU A 562 9.52 9.33 4.41
CA GLU A 562 8.56 9.58 5.50
C GLU A 562 7.85 8.29 5.93
N LYS A 563 7.35 7.49 4.98
CA LYS A 563 6.63 6.24 5.24
C LYS A 563 7.51 5.16 5.86
N HIS A 564 8.75 5.00 5.38
CA HIS A 564 9.60 3.86 5.72
C HIS A 564 10.67 4.17 6.77
N MET A 565 11.07 5.44 6.93
CA MET A 565 12.12 5.86 7.88
C MET A 565 11.63 6.92 8.88
N GLY A 566 10.42 7.46 8.73
CA GLY A 566 9.92 8.54 9.57
C GLY A 566 10.64 9.88 9.36
N ALA A 567 11.32 10.06 8.23
CA ALA A 567 12.05 11.29 7.92
C ALA A 567 11.08 12.43 7.58
N THR A 568 11.29 13.63 8.14
CA THR A 568 10.34 14.74 7.97
C THR A 568 10.65 15.66 6.79
N PHE A 569 11.93 15.88 6.48
CA PHE A 569 12.41 16.76 5.41
C PHE A 569 11.60 18.07 5.36
N GLU A 570 11.69 18.89 6.40
CA GLU A 570 10.96 20.17 6.46
C GLU A 570 11.51 21.18 5.44
N LYS A 571 10.65 21.93 4.74
CA LYS A 571 11.09 22.98 3.82
C LYS A 571 11.73 24.15 4.57
N ARG A 572 12.87 24.63 4.07
CA ARG A 572 13.60 25.78 4.61
C ARG A 572 13.14 27.10 3.96
N PRO A 573 13.15 28.23 4.70
CA PRO A 573 12.99 29.54 4.11
C PRO A 573 14.15 29.86 3.15
N GLN A 574 13.89 30.67 2.12
CA GLN A 574 14.92 31.14 1.20
C GLN A 574 15.86 32.16 1.87
N PRO A 575 17.14 32.24 1.46
CA PRO A 575 17.79 31.52 0.35
C PRO A 575 18.20 30.07 0.71
N TRP A 576 18.14 29.18 -0.29
CA TRP A 576 18.51 27.75 -0.14
C TRP A 576 19.98 27.44 -0.38
N HIS A 577 20.82 28.47 -0.53
CA HIS A 577 22.27 28.35 -0.63
C HIS A 577 22.93 29.34 0.32
N ALA A 578 24.01 28.92 0.96
CA ALA A 578 24.83 29.79 1.81
C ALA A 578 25.94 30.45 0.98
N THR A 579 26.30 31.69 1.31
CA THR A 579 27.52 32.32 0.81
C THR A 579 28.70 31.85 1.66
N ILE A 580 29.43 30.86 1.16
CA ILE A 580 30.52 30.21 1.87
C ILE A 580 31.82 31.00 1.63
N ASN A 581 32.58 31.25 2.68
CA ASN A 581 33.97 31.70 2.56
C ASN A 581 34.90 30.47 2.56
N PRO A 582 35.60 30.15 1.46
CA PRO A 582 36.51 29.01 1.39
C PRO A 582 37.66 29.05 2.43
N GLU A 583 38.00 30.23 2.96
CA GLU A 583 38.99 30.37 4.02
C GLU A 583 38.57 29.68 5.32
N ASP A 584 37.27 29.65 5.62
CA ASP A 584 36.70 29.06 6.84
C ASP A 584 36.56 27.53 6.76
N VAL A 585 36.69 26.95 5.57
CA VAL A 585 36.66 25.49 5.34
C VAL A 585 38.06 24.92 5.51
N HIS A 586 38.19 23.76 6.14
CA HIS A 586 39.49 23.17 6.46
C HIS A 586 39.65 21.78 5.84
N SER A 587 40.91 21.35 5.69
CA SER A 587 41.22 19.98 5.28
C SER A 587 40.61 18.98 6.26
N GLY A 588 39.93 17.98 5.70
CA GLY A 588 39.23 16.95 6.45
C GLY A 588 37.80 17.32 6.82
N ASP A 589 37.30 18.53 6.56
CA ASP A 589 35.88 18.82 6.77
C ASP A 589 35.01 17.95 5.84
N PHE A 590 33.97 17.35 6.41
CA PHE A 590 33.16 16.33 5.75
C PHE A 590 31.91 16.95 5.11
N LEU A 591 31.53 16.50 3.92
CA LEU A 591 30.33 16.92 3.20
C LEU A 591 29.36 15.73 3.13
N ALA A 592 28.21 15.87 3.77
CA ALA A 592 27.09 14.94 3.63
C ALA A 592 26.13 15.46 2.55
N VAL A 593 25.86 14.65 1.54
CA VAL A 593 25.00 14.97 0.38
C VAL A 593 23.79 14.05 0.39
N SER A 594 22.61 14.63 0.18
CA SER A 594 21.36 13.91 0.06
C SER A 594 20.64 14.41 -1.19
N LYS A 595 20.44 13.55 -2.19
CA LYS A 595 19.66 13.80 -3.39
C LYS A 595 18.27 13.18 -3.22
N ILE A 596 17.25 13.84 -3.77
CA ILE A 596 15.84 13.44 -3.60
C ILE A 596 15.06 13.46 -4.91
N ARG A 597 15.72 13.62 -6.06
CA ARG A 597 15.08 13.66 -7.38
C ARG A 597 15.93 12.97 -8.44
N GLY A 598 15.29 12.40 -9.47
CA GLY A 598 15.99 11.79 -10.61
C GLY A 598 16.61 10.43 -10.29
N ARG A 599 17.44 9.92 -11.21
CA ARG A 599 18.07 8.60 -11.10
C ARG A 599 18.85 8.44 -9.80
N TRP A 600 19.70 9.41 -9.50
CA TRP A 600 20.53 9.41 -8.31
C TRP A 600 19.72 9.58 -7.03
N GLY A 601 18.72 10.47 -7.02
CA GLY A 601 17.82 10.60 -5.87
C GLY A 601 17.04 9.32 -5.54
N GLY A 602 16.63 8.56 -6.57
CA GLY A 602 15.99 7.26 -6.37
C GLY A 602 16.94 6.19 -5.82
N PHE A 603 18.17 6.13 -6.33
CA PHE A 603 19.20 5.21 -5.82
C PHE A 603 19.55 5.52 -4.36
N GLU A 604 19.85 6.79 -4.07
CA GLU A 604 20.16 7.22 -2.71
C GLU A 604 18.98 6.99 -1.75
N THR A 605 17.73 7.12 -2.21
CA THR A 605 16.55 6.85 -1.36
C THR A 605 16.47 5.39 -0.94
N LEU A 606 16.83 4.46 -1.83
CA LEU A 606 16.91 3.04 -1.47
C LEU A 606 18.11 2.77 -0.55
N GLU A 607 19.27 3.37 -0.82
CA GLU A 607 20.45 3.26 0.03
C GLU A 607 20.18 3.78 1.46
N LYS A 608 19.57 4.96 1.58
CA LYS A 608 19.11 5.54 2.86
C LYS A 608 18.22 4.57 3.62
N TRP A 609 17.30 3.91 2.91
CA TRP A 609 16.39 2.94 3.51
C TRP A 609 17.07 1.64 3.96
N VAL A 610 18.07 1.14 3.23
CA VAL A 610 18.78 -0.09 3.65
C VAL A 610 19.75 0.18 4.79
N THR A 611 20.43 1.33 4.77
CA THR A 611 21.48 1.67 5.76
C THR A 611 20.97 2.46 6.97
N GLY A 612 19.77 3.03 6.88
CA GLY A 612 19.26 4.00 7.86
C GLY A 612 19.92 5.37 7.78
N ALA A 613 20.77 5.62 6.78
CA ALA A 613 21.38 6.92 6.56
C ALA A 613 20.36 7.93 6.02
N PHE A 614 20.49 9.22 6.36
CA PHE A 614 19.64 10.28 5.81
C PHE A 614 20.37 11.08 4.70
N ALA A 615 21.66 10.80 4.51
CA ALA A 615 22.48 11.21 3.39
C ALA A 615 22.79 9.97 2.53
N GLY A 616 22.93 10.16 1.22
CA GLY A 616 23.20 9.07 0.26
C GLY A 616 24.52 9.23 -0.49
N HIS A 617 25.26 10.31 -0.26
CA HIS A 617 26.60 10.47 -0.82
C HIS A 617 27.47 11.34 0.11
N THR A 618 28.79 11.18 0.01
CA THR A 618 29.73 11.89 0.87
C THR A 618 30.94 12.40 0.08
N ALA A 619 31.45 13.55 0.48
CA ALA A 619 32.68 14.13 -0.06
C ALA A 619 33.52 14.74 1.07
N VAL A 620 34.79 15.06 0.79
CA VAL A 620 35.71 15.65 1.78
C VAL A 620 36.44 16.85 1.20
N CYS A 621 36.59 17.89 2.02
CA CYS A 621 37.34 19.09 1.69
C CYS A 621 38.84 18.91 1.96
N LEU A 622 39.69 19.36 1.05
CA LEU A 622 41.15 19.36 1.19
C LEU A 622 41.73 20.71 0.75
N LYS A 623 42.63 21.28 1.56
CA LYS A 623 43.42 22.45 1.17
C LYS A 623 44.80 22.05 0.73
N ASP A 624 45.24 22.53 -0.43
CA ASP A 624 46.60 22.33 -0.91
C ASP A 624 47.62 23.23 -0.18
N LYS A 625 48.89 23.16 -0.58
CA LYS A 625 49.97 23.96 0.02
C LYS A 625 49.85 25.46 -0.25
N GLU A 626 49.10 25.84 -1.28
CA GLU A 626 48.85 27.22 -1.70
C GLU A 626 47.60 27.81 -1.02
N GLY A 627 46.83 26.96 -0.35
CA GLY A 627 45.60 27.31 0.35
C GLY A 627 44.33 27.17 -0.51
N ASN A 628 44.45 26.67 -1.74
CA ASN A 628 43.28 26.45 -2.59
C ASN A 628 42.47 25.25 -2.07
N LEU A 629 41.14 25.35 -2.18
CA LEU A 629 40.21 24.35 -1.70
C LEU A 629 39.84 23.37 -2.81
N TRP A 630 39.91 22.08 -2.48
CA TRP A 630 39.61 20.95 -3.33
C TRP A 630 38.57 20.07 -2.66
N VAL A 631 37.81 19.33 -3.46
CA VAL A 631 36.83 18.34 -2.99
C VAL A 631 37.21 16.99 -3.55
N GLY A 632 37.39 16.02 -2.65
CA GLY A 632 37.57 14.62 -2.99
C GLY A 632 36.26 13.85 -2.80
N GLU A 633 35.85 13.08 -3.81
CA GLU A 633 34.69 12.19 -3.72
C GLU A 633 34.90 10.91 -4.52
N SER A 634 34.30 9.82 -4.07
CA SER A 634 34.22 8.55 -4.80
C SER A 634 32.80 8.36 -5.31
N GLY A 635 32.61 8.15 -6.61
CA GLY A 635 31.29 8.02 -7.24
C GLY A 635 31.00 9.11 -8.29
N HIS A 636 32.03 9.76 -8.81
CA HIS A 636 31.89 10.80 -9.83
C HIS A 636 31.82 10.16 -11.23
N GLU A 637 30.77 10.48 -11.98
CA GLU A 637 30.57 9.93 -13.33
C GLU A 637 31.48 10.65 -14.35
N ASN A 638 32.36 9.89 -15.00
CA ASN A 638 33.24 10.42 -16.05
C ASN A 638 32.51 10.57 -17.40
N GLU A 639 33.18 11.11 -18.42
CA GLU A 639 32.60 11.29 -19.77
C GLU A 639 32.12 9.99 -20.45
N LYS A 640 32.58 8.82 -19.97
CA LYS A 640 32.20 7.50 -20.48
C LYS A 640 31.04 6.88 -19.68
N GLY A 641 30.57 7.53 -18.62
CA GLY A 641 29.52 7.04 -17.73
C GLY A 641 30.02 6.05 -16.66
N GLU A 642 31.33 6.02 -16.39
CA GLU A 642 31.93 5.18 -15.35
C GLU A 642 32.10 6.01 -14.06
N GLU A 643 31.77 5.42 -12.92
CA GLU A 643 31.99 6.05 -11.62
C GLU A 643 33.42 5.86 -11.14
N ILE A 644 34.10 6.98 -10.88
CA ILE A 644 35.49 7.03 -10.47
C ILE A 644 35.67 7.91 -9.22
N ILE A 645 36.84 7.77 -8.61
CA ILE A 645 37.30 8.66 -7.53
C ILE A 645 37.96 9.89 -8.15
N VAL A 646 37.54 11.08 -7.73
CA VAL A 646 38.07 12.34 -8.23
C VAL A 646 38.47 13.27 -7.10
N VAL A 647 39.42 14.15 -7.40
CA VAL A 647 39.75 15.30 -6.57
C VAL A 647 39.74 16.53 -7.48
N ILE A 648 38.72 17.36 -7.34
CA ILE A 648 38.48 18.52 -8.22
C ILE A 648 38.46 19.83 -7.42
N PRO A 649 38.70 20.99 -8.06
CA PRO A 649 38.63 22.28 -7.38
C PRO A 649 37.25 22.55 -6.78
N TRP A 650 37.19 23.23 -5.63
CA TRP A 650 35.94 23.59 -4.97
C TRP A 650 34.97 24.34 -5.88
N ASP A 651 35.46 25.31 -6.65
CA ASP A 651 34.61 26.14 -7.52
C ASP A 651 33.93 25.29 -8.61
N GLU A 652 34.66 24.31 -9.16
CA GLU A 652 34.13 23.37 -10.14
C GLU A 652 33.08 22.45 -9.51
N TRP A 653 33.40 21.84 -8.35
CA TRP A 653 32.47 20.97 -7.62
C TRP A 653 31.20 21.73 -7.20
N TRP A 654 31.35 22.97 -6.72
CA TRP A 654 30.24 23.82 -6.30
C TRP A 654 29.36 24.23 -7.47
N GLU A 655 29.93 24.55 -8.63
CA GLU A 655 29.16 24.79 -9.85
C GLU A 655 28.37 23.56 -10.29
N LEU A 656 28.96 22.36 -10.19
CA LEU A 656 28.28 21.10 -10.49
C LEU A 656 27.12 20.86 -9.53
N ALA A 657 27.33 21.04 -8.23
CA ALA A 657 26.29 20.90 -7.20
C ALA A 657 25.12 21.88 -7.40
N LEU A 658 25.38 23.11 -7.86
CA LEU A 658 24.34 24.11 -8.16
C LEU A 658 23.56 23.81 -9.45
N LYS A 659 24.18 23.15 -10.43
CA LYS A 659 23.55 22.75 -11.71
C LYS A 659 22.88 21.37 -11.62
N ASP A 660 23.11 20.63 -10.54
CA ASP A 660 22.56 19.29 -10.32
C ASP A 660 21.02 19.33 -10.27
N ASP A 661 20.41 18.65 -11.24
CA ASP A 661 18.97 18.58 -11.38
C ASP A 661 18.32 17.52 -10.47
N SER A 662 19.09 16.81 -9.64
CA SER A 662 18.60 15.89 -8.61
C SER A 662 18.13 16.56 -7.31
N ASN A 663 18.20 17.90 -7.24
CA ASN A 663 17.87 18.70 -6.05
C ASN A 663 18.65 18.23 -4.82
N PRO A 664 19.97 18.47 -4.74
CA PRO A 664 20.79 18.04 -3.61
C PRO A 664 20.58 18.91 -2.37
N GLN A 665 20.66 18.29 -1.20
CA GLN A 665 20.82 18.90 0.11
C GLN A 665 22.23 18.59 0.61
N ILE A 666 22.99 19.62 0.99
CA ILE A 666 24.40 19.46 1.34
C ILE A 666 24.66 20.07 2.71
N ALA A 667 25.29 19.31 3.60
CA ALA A 667 25.75 19.76 4.90
C ALA A 667 27.26 19.57 5.03
N LEU A 668 27.92 20.63 5.47
CA LEU A 668 29.31 20.63 5.90
C LEU A 668 29.36 20.32 7.40
N LEU A 669 30.17 19.31 7.75
CA LEU A 669 30.46 18.85 9.10
C LEU A 669 31.93 19.16 9.41
N PRO A 670 32.23 20.26 10.12
CA PRO A 670 33.60 20.61 10.46
C PRO A 670 34.21 19.62 11.45
N LEU A 671 35.49 19.28 11.29
CA LEU A 671 36.20 18.47 12.29
C LEU A 671 36.37 19.23 13.61
N HIS A 672 36.30 18.50 14.73
CA HIS A 672 36.57 19.07 16.05
C HIS A 672 38.02 19.59 16.12
N PRO A 673 38.30 20.74 16.76
CA PRO A 673 39.64 21.33 16.83
C PRO A 673 40.74 20.38 17.31
N ASP A 674 40.43 19.51 18.29
CA ASP A 674 41.39 18.53 18.83
C ASP A 674 41.73 17.41 17.83
N VAL A 675 40.77 17.05 16.98
CA VAL A 675 40.95 16.07 15.90
C VAL A 675 41.71 16.73 14.75
N ARG A 676 41.32 17.95 14.38
CA ARG A 676 41.98 18.77 13.36
C ARG A 676 43.46 19.01 13.68
N ALA A 677 43.81 19.22 14.95
CA ALA A 677 45.19 19.37 15.39
C ALA A 677 46.06 18.11 15.15
N LYS A 678 45.44 16.93 15.06
CA LYS A 678 46.11 15.65 14.77
C LYS A 678 46.11 15.30 13.28
N PHE A 679 45.29 15.98 12.48
CA PHE A 679 45.08 15.67 11.07
C PHE A 679 46.33 15.96 10.22
N ASN A 680 46.98 14.92 9.72
CA ASN A 680 48.11 15.04 8.82
C ASN A 680 47.65 15.30 7.38
N SER A 681 47.64 16.59 7.01
CA SER A 681 47.22 17.01 5.67
C SER A 681 48.11 16.46 4.54
N THR A 682 49.39 16.18 4.80
CA THR A 682 50.29 15.66 3.74
C THR A 682 49.95 14.21 3.42
N ALA A 683 49.76 13.38 4.44
CA ALA A 683 49.35 11.98 4.28
C ALA A 683 47.96 11.88 3.64
N ALA A 684 47.01 12.73 4.05
CA ALA A 684 45.69 12.81 3.44
C ALA A 684 45.75 13.08 1.92
N TRP A 685 46.62 14.03 1.50
CA TRP A 685 46.83 14.34 0.08
C TRP A 685 47.52 13.22 -0.69
N GLU A 686 48.48 12.52 -0.08
CA GLU A 686 49.15 11.36 -0.69
C GLU A 686 48.15 10.23 -0.97
N TYR A 687 47.26 9.97 0.00
CA TYR A 687 46.16 9.01 -0.16
C TYR A 687 45.16 9.47 -1.24
N ALA A 688 44.65 10.70 -1.15
CA ALA A 688 43.68 11.22 -2.12
C ALA A 688 44.21 11.15 -3.57
N ARG A 689 45.49 11.44 -3.78
CA ARG A 689 46.14 11.33 -5.10
C ARG A 689 46.36 9.90 -5.56
N SER A 690 46.63 8.96 -4.66
CA SER A 690 46.83 7.56 -5.03
C SER A 690 45.53 6.89 -5.48
N MET A 691 44.39 7.36 -4.94
CA MET A 691 43.05 6.88 -5.26
C MET A 691 42.40 7.64 -6.42
N SER A 692 42.84 8.85 -6.75
CA SER A 692 42.29 9.61 -7.88
C SER A 692 42.38 8.82 -9.20
N GLY A 693 41.25 8.66 -9.89
CA GLY A 693 41.12 7.90 -11.14
C GLY A 693 40.91 6.39 -10.96
N LYS A 694 40.83 5.90 -9.72
CA LYS A 694 40.46 4.51 -9.40
C LYS A 694 38.94 4.30 -9.50
N PRO A 695 38.48 3.05 -9.69
CA PRO A 695 37.06 2.74 -9.77
C PRO A 695 36.33 2.89 -8.43
N TYR A 696 35.02 3.11 -8.50
CA TYR A 696 34.12 3.11 -7.34
C TYR A 696 34.06 1.73 -6.66
N GLY A 697 33.92 1.72 -5.33
CA GLY A 697 33.82 0.52 -4.49
C GLY A 697 32.51 -0.23 -4.62
N TYR A 698 32.17 -0.76 -5.79
CA TYR A 698 31.00 -1.63 -5.93
C TYR A 698 31.18 -2.98 -5.22
N HIS A 699 32.41 -3.48 -5.13
CA HIS A 699 32.75 -4.79 -4.54
C HIS A 699 32.46 -4.85 -3.04
N ASN A 700 32.64 -3.75 -2.32
CA ASN A 700 32.50 -3.67 -0.86
C ASN A 700 31.20 -2.99 -0.40
N MET A 701 30.50 -2.26 -1.28
CA MET A 701 29.29 -1.51 -0.93
C MET A 701 28.26 -2.37 -0.19
N ILE A 702 27.92 -3.56 -0.71
CA ILE A 702 26.82 -4.34 -0.14
C ILE A 702 27.19 -5.01 1.18
N PHE A 703 28.46 -5.34 1.38
CA PHE A 703 28.91 -5.98 2.61
C PHE A 703 28.96 -5.02 3.80
N SER A 704 29.00 -3.70 3.55
CA SER A 704 29.02 -2.67 4.60
C SER A 704 27.76 -2.57 5.49
N TRP A 705 26.71 -3.36 5.21
CA TRP A 705 25.49 -3.40 6.02
C TRP A 705 24.95 -4.81 6.28
N ILE A 706 25.73 -5.86 5.97
CA ILE A 706 25.38 -7.28 6.18
C ILE A 706 26.36 -7.89 7.20
N ASP A 707 26.32 -7.40 8.43
CA ASP A 707 27.32 -7.76 9.44
C ASP A 707 26.88 -8.90 10.37
N THR A 708 25.61 -9.27 10.32
CA THR A 708 24.98 -10.21 11.26
C THR A 708 24.32 -11.39 10.55
N MET A 709 24.30 -12.55 11.21
CA MET A 709 23.70 -13.77 10.64
C MET A 709 22.17 -13.63 10.41
N ALA A 710 21.53 -12.78 11.20
CA ALA A 710 20.13 -12.38 11.11
C ALA A 710 20.06 -10.90 11.46
N ASP A 711 18.95 -10.23 11.16
CA ASP A 711 18.77 -8.80 11.47
C ASP A 711 19.55 -7.81 10.58
N ASN A 712 19.74 -8.15 9.30
CA ASN A 712 20.10 -7.21 8.23
C ASN A 712 19.00 -7.07 7.19
N TYR A 713 18.99 -5.95 6.49
CA TYR A 713 18.13 -5.76 5.35
C TYR A 713 18.83 -6.21 4.04
N PRO A 714 18.17 -7.01 3.17
CA PRO A 714 16.78 -7.46 3.24
C PRO A 714 16.51 -8.72 4.12
N PRO A 715 15.31 -8.87 4.73
CA PRO A 715 14.95 -10.06 5.52
C PRO A 715 14.50 -11.25 4.64
N PRO A 716 14.65 -12.53 5.05
CA PRO A 716 15.49 -13.09 6.12
C PRO A 716 16.68 -13.91 5.58
N LEU A 717 17.89 -13.63 6.08
CA LEU A 717 19.08 -14.48 6.02
C LEU A 717 19.15 -15.46 7.22
N ASP A 718 18.01 -15.82 7.84
CA ASP A 718 17.99 -16.57 9.09
C ASP A 718 18.17 -18.10 8.89
N ALA A 719 19.30 -18.62 9.38
CA ALA A 719 19.67 -20.05 9.36
C ALA A 719 19.60 -20.76 10.73
N HIS A 720 18.66 -20.47 11.63
CA HIS A 720 18.52 -21.25 12.86
C HIS A 720 17.14 -21.91 13.10
N LEU A 721 17.05 -23.20 12.71
CA LEU A 721 16.26 -24.19 13.43
C LEU A 721 17.17 -25.38 13.84
N VAL A 722 17.79 -25.23 15.01
CA VAL A 722 18.32 -26.29 15.92
C VAL A 722 18.89 -27.55 15.26
N CYS A 723 20.21 -27.58 15.08
CA CYS A 723 20.97 -28.82 15.09
C CYS A 723 21.11 -29.32 16.53
N VAL A 724 20.64 -30.54 16.81
CA VAL A 724 21.35 -31.63 17.53
C VAL A 724 20.32 -32.70 17.90
N SER A 725 20.27 -33.77 17.07
CA SER A 725 20.27 -35.19 17.48
C SER A 725 19.48 -36.08 16.51
N LEU A 726 20.25 -36.93 15.82
CA LEU A 726 19.87 -38.21 15.21
C LEU A 726 19.25 -38.19 13.80
N ILE A 727 20.15 -38.32 12.80
CA ILE A 727 20.02 -39.15 11.59
C ILE A 727 18.69 -39.00 10.82
N ARG A 728 18.56 -37.97 9.94
CA ARG A 728 17.86 -38.01 8.61
C ARG A 728 17.49 -36.66 7.94
N PHE A 729 18.10 -35.52 8.25
CA PHE A 729 17.67 -34.25 7.65
C PHE A 729 18.84 -33.44 7.05
N THR A 730 18.97 -33.48 5.71
CA THR A 730 19.88 -32.67 4.87
C THR A 730 19.11 -31.75 3.92
N TRP A 731 18.07 -31.04 4.40
CA TRP A 731 17.15 -30.30 3.52
C TRP A 731 16.86 -28.84 3.92
N THR A 732 17.41 -28.34 5.03
CA THR A 732 17.10 -26.98 5.53
C THR A 732 18.18 -25.94 5.24
N CYS A 733 19.42 -26.32 4.90
CA CYS A 733 20.47 -25.36 4.52
C CYS A 733 20.33 -24.79 3.09
N SER A 734 19.49 -25.39 2.23
CA SER A 734 19.37 -25.00 0.81
C SER A 734 18.51 -23.75 0.59
N ALA A 735 17.68 -23.36 1.58
CA ALA A 735 16.62 -22.37 1.37
C ALA A 735 17.05 -20.91 1.41
N ILE A 736 18.00 -20.55 2.24
CA ILE A 736 18.46 -19.16 2.33
C ILE A 736 19.46 -18.87 1.19
N MET A 737 20.30 -19.86 0.89
CA MET A 737 21.30 -19.86 -0.18
C MET A 737 20.68 -19.59 -1.56
N GLY A 738 19.48 -20.11 -1.84
CA GLY A 738 18.83 -19.90 -3.12
C GLY A 738 18.43 -18.45 -3.41
N VAL A 739 17.91 -17.72 -2.40
CA VAL A 739 17.31 -16.40 -2.61
C VAL A 739 18.38 -15.40 -3.00
N VAL A 740 19.50 -15.43 -2.29
CA VAL A 740 20.66 -14.57 -2.52
C VAL A 740 21.28 -14.90 -3.88
N VAL A 741 21.54 -16.18 -4.17
CA VAL A 741 22.09 -16.65 -5.46
C VAL A 741 21.21 -16.27 -6.66
N SER A 742 19.88 -16.23 -6.50
CA SER A 742 18.95 -15.90 -7.59
C SER A 742 18.84 -14.40 -7.85
N VAL A 743 18.86 -13.58 -6.81
CA VAL A 743 18.97 -12.11 -6.95
C VAL A 743 20.32 -11.73 -7.53
N MET A 744 21.40 -12.40 -7.10
CA MET A 744 22.75 -12.26 -7.68
C MET A 744 22.75 -12.61 -9.17
N SER A 745 22.22 -13.78 -9.56
CA SER A 745 22.16 -14.23 -10.96
C SER A 745 21.28 -13.34 -11.85
N MET A 746 20.21 -12.76 -11.31
CA MET A 746 19.37 -11.77 -12.01
C MET A 746 20.12 -10.47 -12.31
N TRP A 747 20.89 -9.93 -11.35
CA TRP A 747 21.66 -8.70 -11.55
C TRP A 747 22.84 -8.93 -12.52
N THR A 748 23.48 -10.11 -12.43
CA THR A 748 24.54 -10.57 -13.36
C THR A 748 24.09 -10.68 -14.81
N ARG A 749 22.80 -10.86 -15.07
CA ARG A 749 22.28 -10.91 -16.45
C ARG A 749 21.84 -9.54 -17.00
N VAL A 750 21.56 -8.56 -16.13
CA VAL A 750 21.15 -7.21 -16.55
C VAL A 750 22.36 -6.29 -16.78
N GLN A 751 23.43 -6.45 -15.98
CA GLN A 751 24.72 -5.76 -16.13
C GLN A 751 25.86 -6.72 -15.76
N PRO A 752 26.27 -7.63 -16.66
CA PRO A 752 27.23 -8.71 -16.36
C PRO A 752 28.60 -8.23 -15.89
N ALA A 753 29.05 -7.06 -16.34
CA ALA A 753 30.31 -6.47 -15.89
C ALA A 753 30.23 -5.95 -14.44
N TYR A 754 29.07 -5.46 -13.98
CA TYR A 754 28.92 -4.89 -12.64
C TYR A 754 28.65 -5.95 -11.57
N ALA A 755 27.88 -7.00 -11.87
CA ALA A 755 27.53 -8.00 -10.87
C ALA A 755 28.65 -9.03 -10.60
N ALA A 756 29.48 -9.34 -11.60
CA ALA A 756 30.67 -10.18 -11.42
C ALA A 756 31.67 -9.51 -10.46
N ASN A 757 31.82 -8.19 -10.59
CA ASN A 757 32.60 -7.37 -9.68
C ASN A 757 31.92 -7.32 -8.29
N MET A 758 30.64 -7.01 -8.21
CA MET A 758 29.93 -6.78 -6.93
C MET A 758 29.91 -7.98 -5.95
N TRP A 759 30.09 -9.22 -6.41
CA TRP A 759 29.88 -10.40 -5.55
C TRP A 759 30.91 -11.51 -5.68
N ASN A 760 31.20 -12.00 -6.89
CA ASN A 760 32.00 -13.22 -7.05
C ASN A 760 33.42 -13.02 -6.52
N GLU A 761 34.04 -11.89 -6.85
CA GLU A 761 35.39 -11.59 -6.40
C GLU A 761 35.45 -11.36 -4.88
N ALA A 762 34.49 -10.59 -4.34
CA ALA A 762 34.38 -10.31 -2.91
C ALA A 762 34.13 -11.57 -2.06
N LEU A 763 33.33 -12.53 -2.54
CA LEU A 763 33.11 -13.82 -1.88
C LEU A 763 34.35 -14.73 -1.95
N ASN A 764 35.06 -14.71 -3.07
CA ASN A 764 36.35 -15.42 -3.22
C ASN A 764 37.39 -14.90 -2.22
N LYS A 765 37.51 -13.57 -2.06
CA LYS A 765 38.41 -12.96 -1.06
C LYS A 765 38.10 -13.43 0.36
N ARG A 766 36.82 -13.46 0.74
CA ARG A 766 36.36 -13.95 2.05
C ARG A 766 36.65 -15.44 2.27
N LEU A 767 36.61 -16.24 1.21
CA LEU A 767 37.02 -17.65 1.25
C LEU A 767 38.53 -17.88 1.14
N GLY A 768 39.32 -16.87 0.78
CA GLY A 768 40.73 -17.04 0.42
C GLY A 768 40.92 -17.91 -0.83
N THR A 769 40.00 -17.84 -1.78
CA THR A 769 40.06 -18.49 -3.09
C THR A 769 40.18 -17.44 -4.20
N GLU A 770 40.53 -17.88 -5.42
CA GLU A 770 40.64 -17.01 -6.59
C GLU A 770 39.88 -17.66 -7.76
N ASP A 771 39.20 -16.83 -8.55
CA ASP A 771 38.52 -17.20 -9.81
C ASP A 771 37.48 -18.34 -9.71
N LEU A 772 36.95 -18.63 -8.52
CA LEU A 772 35.79 -19.52 -8.41
C LEU A 772 34.54 -18.76 -8.86
N ASP A 773 33.74 -19.41 -9.70
CA ASP A 773 32.38 -18.96 -9.92
C ASP A 773 31.53 -19.19 -8.65
N LEU A 774 30.32 -18.65 -8.63
CA LEU A 774 29.43 -18.78 -7.49
C LEU A 774 29.18 -20.25 -7.11
N HIS A 775 29.19 -21.17 -8.09
CA HIS A 775 29.05 -22.59 -7.82
C HIS A 775 30.28 -23.17 -7.10
N GLY A 776 31.49 -22.88 -7.58
CA GLY A 776 32.74 -23.29 -6.94
C GLY A 776 32.90 -22.73 -5.53
N ILE A 777 32.43 -21.49 -5.29
CA ILE A 777 32.33 -20.88 -3.96
C ILE A 777 31.47 -21.74 -3.03
N LEU A 778 30.27 -22.13 -3.48
CA LEU A 778 29.33 -22.93 -2.67
C LEU A 778 29.88 -24.33 -2.35
N ASP A 779 30.48 -24.99 -3.34
CA ASP A 779 31.12 -26.30 -3.16
C ASP A 779 32.28 -26.22 -2.15
N GLU A 780 33.06 -25.14 -2.18
CA GLU A 780 34.19 -24.94 -1.28
C GLU A 780 33.73 -24.62 0.15
N ILE A 781 32.65 -23.86 0.31
CA ILE A 781 32.00 -23.60 1.61
C ILE A 781 31.53 -24.92 2.24
N GLU A 782 30.89 -25.79 1.46
CA GLU A 782 30.42 -27.10 1.94
C GLU A 782 31.59 -28.00 2.37
N LYS A 783 32.68 -28.05 1.59
CA LYS A 783 33.90 -28.79 1.94
C LYS A 783 34.53 -28.29 3.24
N ARG A 784 34.46 -26.99 3.50
CA ARG A 784 35.02 -26.34 4.71
C ARG A 784 34.06 -26.36 5.90
N GLY A 785 32.81 -26.78 5.71
CA GLY A 785 31.79 -26.81 6.75
C GLY A 785 31.41 -25.41 7.26
N VAL A 786 31.60 -24.38 6.44
CA VAL A 786 31.16 -23.00 6.73
C VAL A 786 29.75 -22.84 6.15
N SER A 787 28.93 -21.94 6.68
CA SER A 787 27.64 -21.59 6.05
C SER A 787 27.77 -20.36 5.15
N PHE A 788 26.90 -20.21 4.16
CA PHE A 788 26.94 -19.05 3.26
C PHE A 788 26.68 -17.73 4.01
N ASP A 789 25.79 -17.72 4.99
CA ASP A 789 25.52 -16.54 5.83
C ASP A 789 26.73 -16.17 6.69
N GLN A 790 27.47 -17.17 7.19
CA GLN A 790 28.76 -16.94 7.86
C GLN A 790 29.81 -16.37 6.91
N LEU A 791 29.75 -16.70 5.61
CA LEU A 791 30.65 -16.11 4.63
C LEU A 791 30.31 -14.63 4.41
N LEU A 792 29.03 -14.28 4.32
CA LEU A 792 28.58 -12.89 4.10
C LEU A 792 28.96 -11.97 5.27
N THR A 793 28.96 -12.49 6.50
CA THR A 793 29.32 -11.76 7.72
C THR A 793 30.82 -11.62 7.98
N ILE A 794 31.68 -12.14 7.09
CA ILE A 794 33.13 -11.90 7.20
C ILE A 794 33.40 -10.43 6.84
N PRO A 795 33.98 -9.64 7.77
CA PRO A 795 34.22 -8.23 7.52
C PRO A 795 35.14 -8.01 6.33
N GLU A 796 34.78 -7.07 5.47
CA GLU A 796 35.66 -6.53 4.45
C GLU A 796 36.95 -6.01 5.08
N GLN A 797 38.07 -6.15 4.38
CA GLN A 797 39.36 -5.63 4.85
C GLN A 797 39.81 -4.49 3.93
N ASP A 798 40.22 -3.37 4.52
CA ASP A 798 40.64 -2.17 3.78
C ASP A 798 41.85 -2.41 2.85
N GLU A 799 42.64 -3.46 3.13
CA GLU A 799 43.80 -3.86 2.31
C GLU A 799 43.44 -4.73 1.10
N TRP A 800 42.18 -5.19 0.97
CA TRP A 800 41.78 -5.99 -0.18
C TRP A 800 41.85 -5.20 -1.49
N VAL A 801 42.38 -5.87 -2.51
CA VAL A 801 42.51 -5.33 -3.86
C VAL A 801 41.82 -6.27 -4.84
N TYR A 802 40.96 -5.68 -5.65
CA TYR A 802 40.13 -6.35 -6.64
C TYR A 802 40.79 -6.30 -8.03
N SER A 803 40.23 -7.05 -8.98
CA SER A 803 40.76 -7.24 -10.33
C SER A 803 40.79 -5.95 -11.15
N ASP A 804 39.89 -5.01 -10.85
CA ASP A 804 39.83 -3.65 -11.39
C ASP A 804 40.68 -2.63 -10.60
N GLY A 805 41.34 -3.08 -9.53
CA GLY A 805 42.26 -2.31 -8.69
C GLY A 805 41.73 -2.03 -7.29
N LYS A 806 42.39 -1.10 -6.58
CA LYS A 806 41.91 -0.64 -5.27
C LYS A 806 40.69 0.26 -5.49
N SER A 807 39.59 -0.06 -4.83
CA SER A 807 38.30 0.64 -4.96
C SER A 807 37.71 0.92 -3.58
N THR A 808 37.03 2.05 -3.42
CA THR A 808 36.43 2.46 -2.13
C THR A 808 35.08 3.13 -2.39
N THR A 809 34.10 2.91 -1.52
CA THR A 809 32.83 3.66 -1.54
C THR A 809 33.05 5.13 -1.17
N CYS A 810 32.02 5.96 -1.37
CA CYS A 810 32.07 7.40 -1.03
C CYS A 810 32.55 7.67 0.40
N VAL A 811 32.06 6.89 1.37
CA VAL A 811 32.40 7.05 2.79
C VAL A 811 33.72 6.38 3.15
N ALA A 812 33.99 5.18 2.63
CA ALA A 812 35.23 4.46 2.89
C ALA A 812 36.45 5.26 2.40
N PHE A 813 36.35 5.93 1.25
CA PHE A 813 37.40 6.83 0.74
C PHE A 813 37.78 7.92 1.77
N ILE A 814 36.79 8.52 2.43
CA ILE A 814 37.03 9.60 3.40
C ILE A 814 37.60 9.03 4.69
N LEU A 815 37.07 7.91 5.16
CA LEU A 815 37.50 7.31 6.42
C LEU A 815 38.88 6.65 6.30
N GLU A 816 39.25 6.09 5.14
CA GLU A 816 40.62 5.63 4.88
C GLU A 816 41.58 6.82 4.86
N MET A 817 41.17 7.94 4.26
CA MET A 817 41.94 9.18 4.33
C MET A 817 42.12 9.66 5.78
N TYR A 818 41.10 9.52 6.62
CA TYR A 818 41.18 9.83 8.06
C TYR A 818 42.11 8.87 8.81
N LYS A 819 42.16 7.59 8.45
CA LYS A 819 43.14 6.62 8.97
C LYS A 819 44.57 7.07 8.64
N GLU A 820 44.85 7.35 7.38
CA GLU A 820 46.17 7.83 6.93
C GLU A 820 46.53 9.21 7.53
N ALA A 821 45.54 10.08 7.73
CA ALA A 821 45.72 11.36 8.38
C ALA A 821 45.91 11.27 9.91
N GLY A 822 45.77 10.10 10.51
CA GLY A 822 45.98 9.87 11.95
C GLY A 822 44.81 10.24 12.86
N VAL A 823 43.59 10.40 12.33
CA VAL A 823 42.38 10.77 13.09
C VAL A 823 42.02 9.70 14.12
N PHE A 824 42.07 8.42 13.75
CA PHE A 824 41.72 7.29 14.61
C PHE A 824 42.81 6.90 15.61
N GLY A 825 44.01 7.47 15.50
CA GLY A 825 45.11 7.23 16.44
C GLY A 825 45.41 5.74 16.67
N PRO A 826 45.44 5.24 17.91
CA PRO A 826 45.91 3.89 18.23
C PRO A 826 44.99 2.76 17.74
N ILE A 827 43.71 3.05 17.48
CA ILE A 827 42.75 2.05 17.00
C ILE A 827 42.66 1.97 15.48
N SER A 828 43.47 2.76 14.75
CA SER A 828 43.46 2.80 13.27
C SER A 828 43.64 1.43 12.63
N ASN A 829 44.47 0.56 13.21
CA ASN A 829 44.72 -0.80 12.70
C ASN A 829 43.65 -1.82 13.11
N SER A 830 42.68 -1.42 13.91
CA SER A 830 41.61 -2.28 14.43
C SER A 830 40.24 -1.84 13.95
N ILE A 831 40.17 -0.94 12.97
CA ILE A 831 38.94 -0.48 12.35
C ILE A 831 39.05 -0.76 10.85
N GLN A 832 38.09 -1.50 10.31
CA GLN A 832 37.89 -1.65 8.87
C GLN A 832 36.87 -0.61 8.43
N VAL A 833 37.30 0.43 7.72
CA VAL A 833 36.40 1.54 7.34
C VAL A 833 35.56 1.21 6.11
N THR A 834 35.91 0.15 5.39
CA THR A 834 35.09 -0.44 4.34
C THR A 834 33.75 -0.99 4.84
N GLU A 835 33.65 -1.30 6.14
CA GLU A 835 32.41 -1.73 6.81
C GLU A 835 31.52 -0.56 7.26
N PHE A 836 31.95 0.69 7.08
CA PHE A 836 31.19 1.84 7.56
C PHE A 836 30.15 2.27 6.53
N THR A 837 28.91 2.47 6.99
CA THR A 837 27.90 3.19 6.20
C THR A 837 28.04 4.71 6.37
N ILE A 838 27.35 5.47 5.51
CA ILE A 838 27.27 6.94 5.65
C ILE A 838 26.72 7.32 7.04
N ARG A 839 25.79 6.52 7.57
CA ARG A 839 25.23 6.72 8.91
C ARG A 839 26.30 6.64 9.99
N ASP A 840 27.13 5.60 9.93
CA ASP A 840 28.18 5.41 10.93
C ASP A 840 29.20 6.54 10.90
N ALA A 841 29.54 7.04 9.71
CA ALA A 841 30.49 8.12 9.55
C ALA A 841 30.04 9.43 10.21
N TYR A 842 28.80 9.88 10.00
CA TYR A 842 28.33 11.12 10.64
C TYR A 842 28.01 10.96 12.14
N MET A 843 27.86 9.73 12.63
CA MET A 843 27.66 9.42 14.05
C MET A 843 28.97 9.47 14.86
N LEU A 844 30.12 9.36 14.20
CA LEU A 844 31.43 9.45 14.83
C LEU A 844 31.61 10.78 15.58
N LYS A 845 32.11 10.68 16.81
CA LYS A 845 32.32 11.82 17.70
C LYS A 845 33.63 12.57 17.39
N ILE A 846 33.82 12.93 16.13
CA ILE A 846 35.02 13.59 15.59
C ILE A 846 34.73 15.00 15.05
N PHE A 847 33.46 15.40 15.01
CA PHE A 847 33.03 16.67 14.45
C PHE A 847 32.85 17.75 15.53
N GLU A 848 32.80 19.01 15.11
CA GLU A 848 32.55 20.14 16.01
C GLU A 848 31.16 20.02 16.66
N ASN A 849 31.11 20.18 17.97
CA ASN A 849 29.89 20.10 18.77
C ASN A 849 29.52 21.45 19.39
N ASN A 850 30.42 22.44 19.35
CA ASN A 850 30.18 23.77 19.84
C ASN A 850 29.73 24.70 18.71
N GLN A 851 28.44 25.05 18.72
CA GLN A 851 27.84 25.96 17.74
C GLN A 851 28.52 27.33 17.66
N THR A 852 29.18 27.81 18.73
CA THR A 852 29.86 29.11 18.70
C THR A 852 31.17 29.09 17.90
N ARG A 853 31.69 27.91 17.57
CA ARG A 853 32.92 27.72 16.79
C ARG A 853 32.63 27.43 15.32
N LEU A 854 31.37 27.20 14.96
CA LEU A 854 30.96 27.07 13.57
C LEU A 854 31.19 28.42 12.84
N PRO A 855 31.48 28.39 11.53
CA PRO A 855 31.69 29.61 10.75
C PRO A 855 30.53 30.59 10.88
N SER A 856 30.79 31.90 10.77
CA SER A 856 29.75 32.92 10.97
C SER A 856 28.58 32.85 9.97
N TRP A 857 28.81 32.29 8.78
CA TRP A 857 27.80 32.03 7.75
C TRP A 857 27.02 30.71 7.99
N CYS A 858 27.42 29.92 9.00
CA CYS A 858 26.76 28.69 9.39
C CYS A 858 25.61 28.98 10.37
N ASN A 859 24.41 28.51 10.02
CA ASN A 859 23.13 28.72 10.71
C ASN A 859 22.59 30.18 10.66
N ASN A 860 21.38 30.34 10.13
CA ASN A 860 20.61 31.59 10.21
C ASN A 860 19.85 31.67 11.55
N GLU A 861 19.47 32.89 12.00
CA GLU A 861 18.87 33.15 13.32
C GLU A 861 17.61 32.31 13.66
N GLU A 862 16.89 31.79 12.66
CA GLU A 862 15.61 31.09 12.84
C GLU A 862 15.70 29.57 13.06
N ALA A 863 16.81 28.91 12.73
CA ALA A 863 16.96 27.45 12.92
C ALA A 863 18.43 27.03 13.09
N LYS A 864 18.86 26.81 14.34
CA LYS A 864 20.23 26.36 14.66
C LYS A 864 20.35 24.84 14.52
N LEU A 865 20.93 24.38 13.42
CA LEU A 865 21.38 23.00 13.26
C LEU A 865 22.74 22.81 13.99
N PRO A 866 23.07 21.59 14.44
CA PRO A 866 24.37 21.30 15.04
C PRO A 866 25.53 21.32 14.02
N PHE A 867 25.21 21.42 12.72
CA PHE A 867 26.15 21.45 11.60
C PHE A 867 25.71 22.50 10.55
N CYS A 868 26.52 22.69 9.50
CA CYS A 868 26.32 23.75 8.52
C CYS A 868 25.64 23.24 7.25
N GLN A 869 24.33 23.47 7.11
CA GLN A 869 23.64 23.15 5.86
C GLN A 869 23.85 24.25 4.80
N ILE A 870 24.68 23.95 3.80
CA ILE A 870 25.15 24.91 2.80
C ILE A 870 24.31 24.96 1.51
N LEU A 871 23.58 23.89 1.19
CA LEU A 871 22.69 23.83 0.02
C LEU A 871 21.41 23.03 0.34
N GLY A 872 20.30 23.39 -0.29
CA GLY A 872 19.09 22.55 -0.41
C GLY A 872 17.79 23.20 0.09
N GLU A 873 16.69 22.84 -0.58
CA GLU A 873 15.32 23.29 -0.27
C GLU A 873 14.80 22.74 1.07
N TYR A 874 15.21 21.52 1.43
CA TYR A 874 14.74 20.80 2.62
C TYR A 874 15.81 20.78 3.70
N ARG A 875 15.38 20.75 4.97
CA ARG A 875 16.22 20.67 6.14
C ARG A 875 16.87 19.29 6.21
N MET A 876 18.19 19.27 6.30
CA MET A 876 18.96 18.04 6.52
C MET A 876 18.77 17.55 7.96
N GLU A 877 18.46 16.27 8.08
CA GLU A 877 18.40 15.55 9.35
C GLU A 877 19.54 14.53 9.37
N LEU A 878 20.39 14.57 10.40
CA LEU A 878 21.44 13.57 10.63
C LEU A 878 21.22 12.98 12.03
N PRO A 879 20.38 11.93 12.16
CA PRO A 879 20.06 11.33 13.44
C PRO A 879 21.33 10.87 14.17
N GLN A 880 21.43 11.05 15.49
CA GLN A 880 22.61 10.64 16.27
C GLN A 880 23.94 11.26 15.79
N TYR A 881 23.91 12.39 15.08
CA TYR A 881 25.11 13.12 14.67
C TYR A 881 26.08 13.36 15.84
N ASN A 882 27.35 12.99 15.63
CA ASN A 882 28.46 13.28 16.55
C ASN A 882 28.26 12.71 17.99
N THR A 883 27.75 11.47 18.09
CA THR A 883 27.38 10.85 19.39
C THR A 883 28.28 9.70 19.84
N ILE A 884 28.92 8.97 18.91
CA ILE A 884 29.64 7.73 19.22
C ILE A 884 31.15 7.94 19.17
N GLU A 885 31.83 7.64 20.28
CA GLU A 885 33.30 7.62 20.30
C GLU A 885 33.82 6.42 19.48
N PRO A 886 34.81 6.60 18.58
CA PRO A 886 35.41 5.49 17.85
C PRO A 886 35.99 4.40 18.77
N TYR A 887 35.76 3.13 18.45
CA TYR A 887 36.36 1.96 19.14
C TYR A 887 36.84 0.90 18.16
N ALA A 888 37.65 -0.05 18.65
CA ALA A 888 38.15 -1.18 17.87
C ALA A 888 37.00 -2.12 17.45
N ASN A 889 37.09 -2.64 16.21
CA ASN A 889 36.14 -3.56 15.58
C ASN A 889 34.72 -2.99 15.45
N MET A 890 34.62 -1.66 15.32
CA MET A 890 33.34 -0.97 15.16
C MET A 890 32.71 -1.26 13.80
N ASN A 891 31.41 -1.53 13.78
CA ASN A 891 30.60 -1.86 12.59
C ASN A 891 30.97 -3.18 11.90
N GLU A 892 31.62 -4.11 12.60
CA GLU A 892 31.88 -5.45 12.03
C GLU A 892 30.76 -6.46 12.33
N ASN A 893 29.81 -6.09 13.20
CA ASN A 893 28.72 -6.95 13.68
C ASN A 893 27.45 -6.14 14.00
N CYS A 894 27.13 -5.09 13.22
CA CYS A 894 25.96 -4.24 13.45
C CYS A 894 24.72 -4.70 12.64
N PRO A 895 23.53 -4.77 13.27
CA PRO A 895 22.29 -5.02 12.54
C PRO A 895 21.80 -3.76 11.80
N SER A 896 21.11 -3.96 10.67
CA SER A 896 20.67 -2.89 9.75
C SER A 896 19.15 -2.90 9.48
N LEU A 897 18.32 -3.38 10.42
CA LEU A 897 16.86 -3.50 10.19
C LEU A 897 16.09 -2.16 10.28
N PRO A 898 15.30 -1.79 9.25
CA PRO A 898 14.33 -0.69 9.32
C PRO A 898 13.11 -1.05 10.20
N PRO A 899 12.35 -0.06 10.69
CA PRO A 899 12.54 1.39 10.52
C PRO A 899 13.36 2.04 11.66
N SER A 900 13.64 1.33 12.75
CA SER A 900 14.31 1.88 13.93
C SER A 900 15.84 1.85 13.84
N TYR A 901 16.39 0.92 13.04
CA TYR A 901 17.83 0.71 12.87
C TYR A 901 18.58 0.74 14.21
N GLU A 902 18.08 -0.06 15.15
CA GLU A 902 18.61 -0.14 16.50
C GLU A 902 20.05 -0.62 16.47
N ARG A 903 20.94 0.15 17.09
CA ARG A 903 22.37 -0.15 17.17
C ARG A 903 22.71 -0.71 18.56
N PRO A 904 23.03 -2.02 18.69
CA PRO A 904 23.48 -2.61 19.95
C PRO A 904 24.76 -1.94 20.46
N GLN A 905 24.96 -1.97 21.77
CA GLN A 905 26.15 -1.38 22.38
C GLN A 905 27.40 -2.15 21.96
N ARG A 906 28.37 -1.46 21.33
CA ARG A 906 29.63 -2.04 20.81
C ARG A 906 29.45 -3.06 19.68
N CYS A 907 28.42 -2.92 18.87
CA CYS A 907 28.55 -3.28 17.46
C CYS A 907 29.36 -2.16 16.79
#